data_AF-A0A8S3RXY4-F1
#
_entry.id   AF-A0A8S3RXY4-F1
#
_cell.length_a   1.000
_cell.length_b   1.000
_cell.length_c   1.000
_cell.angle_alpha   90.00
_cell.angle_beta   90.00
_cell.angle_gamma   90.00
#
_symmetry.space_group_name_H-M   'P 1'
#
loop_
_entity.id
_entity.type
_entity.pdbx_description
1 polymer ?
#
loop_
_entity_poly.entity_id
_entity_poly.type
_entity_poly.pdbx_seq_one_letter_code
_entity_poly.pdbx_strand_id
1 'polypeptide(L)'
;MMTENDMPEILCKCFNEKAGSITKIPADLILYTCVNKYLAETWLERYQPPRLIDPDTINWLRSLGRKVRGQEHNIRTKRQAVRRVRREIRTLTDTQRRRFIRAVQDLKEKKIGSTNRYDALASAHDGSALGSAHSGPNFPSWHREYLKIFEAALQEINNRVTLPYFDSRLDYNLYDPRESNFWGDDFMGDHQGVVSSGPFEFWRQRNGAYLERNGGASGSMIPPRGIRDVLSRRRNIDILSPWAANSRYGLENYHNAVHVWVGGSMLGVNTAPSDPVFFLHHCFIDYVWEHFRQRQTVDPERDYPFDSRAPPSQAPNRIMDNLETGKRNIDGYRNDYTDQYYRYARSPRTCRQCRNQYPYLKCGDWFRGLCSATTRPTESGPPGGPGGPGGSEGPNGPRPPTGRSNIKRLGITKKFSTTINDSSRNKTSRKRRSTGDWLVYEPFIEETQVSKIGRTKRSMSSKRYNQKKQTSHITDMDSSMQNSFLLDGEPDIKRWVFIPVKIVHRRPSGLLFGTKVIRNKNIVDGVDVYSYNNYMNYTDEEQQAAYSHSFTSGSGADKVYVQVDGMSYNGKYIDYTLVDSRLPVSESVAFVAVKNPKLNSSISYISAYDSHGRICRPYCHSYGSYSNQYKKCSGVINLTEEKPKLYGEDVGEVTRLLYKSGKGKGFSRSDKNIFLSFYCDFHEIPWGKC
;
A
#
# COMPACT_ATOMS: atom_id res chain seq x y z
N MET A 1 -31.78 -5.83 1.40
CA MET A 1 -31.76 -5.47 2.83
C MET A 1 -30.32 -5.64 3.30
N MET A 2 -29.91 -5.01 4.38
CA MET A 2 -28.60 -5.29 5.00
C MET A 2 -28.81 -6.00 6.33
N THR A 3 -28.09 -7.09 6.54
CA THR A 3 -28.08 -7.85 7.80
C THR A 3 -26.64 -8.09 8.26
N GLU A 4 -26.48 -8.27 9.57
CA GLU A 4 -25.21 -8.72 10.16
C GLU A 4 -25.10 -10.24 10.05
N ASN A 5 -23.88 -10.74 9.80
CA ASN A 5 -23.53 -12.15 9.93
C ASN A 5 -22.44 -12.32 11.00
N ASP A 6 -22.26 -13.54 11.50
CA ASP A 6 -21.17 -13.84 12.43
C ASP A 6 -19.79 -13.79 11.75
N MET A 7 -18.76 -13.47 12.54
CA MET A 7 -17.38 -13.48 12.06
C MET A 7 -16.90 -14.92 11.84
N PRO A 8 -16.26 -15.24 10.69
CA PRO A 8 -15.70 -16.57 10.49
C PRO A 8 -14.65 -16.92 11.56
N GLU A 9 -14.65 -18.18 12.01
CA GLU A 9 -13.80 -18.66 13.11
C GLU A 9 -12.30 -18.39 12.86
N ILE A 10 -11.81 -18.66 11.65
CA ILE A 10 -10.40 -18.44 11.27
C ILE A 10 -10.01 -16.96 11.44
N LEU A 11 -10.87 -16.05 10.99
CA LEU A 11 -10.64 -14.62 11.06
C LEU A 11 -10.69 -14.16 12.53
N CYS A 12 -11.71 -14.61 13.24
CA CYS A 12 -11.90 -14.31 14.66
C CYS A 12 -10.71 -14.76 15.51
N LYS A 13 -10.24 -15.99 15.32
CA LYS A 13 -9.06 -16.54 16.00
C LYS A 13 -7.83 -15.68 15.76
N CYS A 14 -7.58 -15.26 14.51
CA CYS A 14 -6.45 -14.38 14.20
C CYS A 14 -6.56 -13.03 14.93
N PHE A 15 -7.74 -12.40 14.92
CA PHE A 15 -7.93 -11.13 15.61
C PHE A 15 -7.77 -11.24 17.11
N ASN A 16 -8.25 -12.32 17.74
CA ASN A 16 -8.04 -12.60 19.15
C ASN A 16 -6.56 -12.79 19.49
N GLU A 17 -5.80 -13.49 18.64
CA GLU A 17 -4.34 -13.62 18.79
C GLU A 17 -3.61 -12.27 18.69
N LYS A 18 -4.16 -11.30 17.93
CA LYS A 18 -3.57 -9.97 17.73
C LYS A 18 -4.10 -8.90 18.70
N ALA A 19 -5.15 -9.18 19.48
CA ALA A 19 -5.81 -8.20 20.34
C ALA A 19 -4.84 -7.53 21.34
N GLY A 20 -3.90 -8.27 21.93
CA GLY A 20 -2.88 -7.72 22.84
C GLY A 20 -1.80 -6.86 22.17
N SER A 21 -1.82 -6.74 20.84
CA SER A 21 -0.84 -5.97 20.06
C SER A 21 -1.43 -4.73 19.38
N ILE A 22 -2.71 -4.43 19.59
CA ILE A 22 -3.43 -3.31 18.93
C ILE A 22 -2.88 -1.93 19.29
N THR A 23 -2.03 -1.82 20.33
CA THR A 23 -1.33 -0.57 20.69
C THR A 23 0.10 -0.48 20.15
N LYS A 24 0.59 -1.57 19.56
CA LYS A 24 1.98 -1.75 19.12
C LYS A 24 2.11 -1.97 17.62
N ILE A 25 1.06 -2.48 16.97
CA ILE A 25 0.99 -2.78 15.54
C ILE A 25 -0.17 -1.98 14.97
N PRO A 26 0.04 -1.19 13.89
CA PRO A 26 -1.03 -0.39 13.33
C PRO A 26 -2.13 -1.27 12.74
N ALA A 27 -3.35 -0.75 12.79
CA ALA A 27 -4.58 -1.46 12.45
C ALA A 27 -4.59 -2.04 11.03
N ASP A 28 -4.13 -1.26 10.06
CA ASP A 28 -3.98 -1.65 8.66
C ASP A 28 -3.17 -2.94 8.49
N LEU A 29 -2.08 -3.09 9.25
CA LEU A 29 -1.22 -4.27 9.20
C LEU A 29 -1.87 -5.48 9.87
N ILE A 30 -2.60 -5.28 10.97
CA ILE A 30 -3.40 -6.35 11.61
C ILE A 30 -4.49 -6.83 10.65
N LEU A 31 -5.25 -5.91 10.07
CA LEU A 31 -6.32 -6.19 9.11
C LEU A 31 -5.76 -6.90 7.88
N TYR A 32 -4.72 -6.37 7.27
CA TYR A 32 -4.04 -7.00 6.13
C TYR A 32 -3.63 -8.43 6.47
N THR A 33 -3.01 -8.66 7.63
CA THR A 33 -2.53 -9.99 8.02
C THR A 33 -3.68 -10.98 8.25
N CYS A 34 -4.67 -10.61 9.07
CA CYS A 34 -5.73 -11.55 9.46
C CYS A 34 -6.74 -11.78 8.34
N VAL A 35 -7.14 -10.73 7.61
CA VAL A 35 -8.03 -10.89 6.45
C VAL A 35 -7.33 -11.72 5.39
N ASN A 36 -6.09 -11.40 5.00
CA ASN A 36 -5.42 -12.18 3.97
C ASN A 36 -5.15 -13.63 4.39
N LYS A 37 -4.90 -13.91 5.68
CA LYS A 37 -4.83 -15.28 6.19
C LYS A 37 -6.16 -16.03 5.97
N TYR A 38 -7.28 -15.43 6.39
CA TYR A 38 -8.61 -15.99 6.15
C TYR A 38 -8.84 -16.24 4.65
N LEU A 39 -8.55 -15.24 3.81
CA LEU A 39 -8.73 -15.33 2.36
C LEU A 39 -7.84 -16.43 1.75
N ALA A 40 -6.59 -16.57 2.23
CA ALA A 40 -5.66 -17.58 1.76
C ALA A 40 -6.04 -19.00 2.19
N GLU A 41 -6.64 -19.20 3.37
CA GLU A 41 -7.08 -20.51 3.84
C GLU A 41 -8.42 -20.95 3.21
N THR A 42 -9.31 -20.01 2.92
CA THR A 42 -10.64 -20.26 2.32
C THR A 42 -10.68 -20.11 0.80
N TRP A 43 -9.52 -20.13 0.14
CA TRP A 43 -9.43 -19.87 -1.30
C TRP A 43 -10.29 -20.85 -2.13
N LEU A 44 -10.35 -22.14 -1.76
CA LEU A 44 -11.16 -23.16 -2.46
C LEU A 44 -12.66 -22.86 -2.43
N GLU A 45 -13.13 -22.30 -1.33
CA GLU A 45 -14.56 -22.04 -1.08
C GLU A 45 -15.04 -20.78 -1.78
N ARG A 46 -14.12 -19.81 -1.98
CA ARG A 46 -14.41 -18.50 -2.57
C ARG A 46 -13.97 -18.40 -4.02
N TYR A 47 -13.10 -19.31 -4.48
CA TYR A 47 -12.48 -19.24 -5.80
C TYR A 47 -12.15 -20.64 -6.35
N GLN A 48 -12.73 -20.94 -7.51
CA GLN A 48 -12.06 -21.78 -8.50
C GLN A 48 -11.59 -20.82 -9.61
N PRO A 49 -10.38 -20.24 -9.52
CA PRO A 49 -9.80 -19.71 -10.75
C PRO A 49 -9.81 -20.87 -11.74
N PRO A 50 -10.12 -20.64 -13.01
CA PRO A 50 -9.53 -21.50 -14.01
C PRO A 50 -8.03 -21.44 -13.73
N ARG A 51 -7.45 -22.54 -13.26
CA ARG A 51 -6.00 -22.73 -13.19
C ARG A 51 -5.45 -22.30 -14.55
N LEU A 52 -4.16 -21.97 -14.65
CA LEU A 52 -3.53 -22.00 -15.96
C LEU A 52 -3.69 -23.43 -16.51
N ILE A 53 -4.76 -23.68 -17.26
CA ILE A 53 -5.08 -24.96 -17.92
C ILE A 53 -4.38 -24.98 -19.28
N ASP A 54 -3.99 -23.81 -19.78
CA ASP A 54 -3.26 -23.65 -21.02
C ASP A 54 -1.97 -24.50 -21.00
N PRO A 55 -1.90 -25.57 -21.84
CA PRO A 55 -0.79 -26.51 -21.80
C PRO A 55 0.55 -25.86 -22.13
N ASP A 56 0.58 -24.87 -23.02
CA ASP A 56 1.80 -24.17 -23.42
C ASP A 56 2.40 -23.39 -22.25
N THR A 57 1.55 -22.72 -21.48
CA THR A 57 1.94 -22.00 -20.27
C THR A 57 2.52 -22.95 -19.24
N ILE A 58 1.83 -24.05 -18.94
CA ILE A 58 2.31 -25.07 -18.00
C ILE A 58 3.66 -25.64 -18.48
N ASN A 59 3.76 -25.99 -19.77
CA ASN A 59 4.97 -26.57 -20.34
C ASN A 59 6.16 -25.60 -20.29
N TRP A 60 5.91 -24.31 -20.53
CA TRP A 60 6.92 -23.27 -20.39
C TRP A 60 7.35 -23.08 -18.92
N LEU A 61 6.42 -23.03 -17.97
CA LEU A 61 6.77 -22.96 -16.53
C LEU A 61 7.58 -24.19 -16.08
N ARG A 62 7.20 -25.40 -16.51
CA ARG A 62 8.01 -26.61 -16.29
C ARG A 62 9.38 -26.54 -16.95
N SER A 63 9.50 -25.89 -18.10
CA SER A 63 10.79 -25.68 -18.77
C SER A 63 11.71 -24.76 -17.96
N LEU A 64 11.15 -23.72 -17.33
CA LEU A 64 11.88 -22.87 -16.39
C LEU A 64 12.30 -23.68 -15.15
N GLY A 65 11.41 -24.50 -14.59
CA GLY A 65 11.74 -25.42 -13.49
C GLY A 65 12.88 -26.38 -13.85
N ARG A 66 12.86 -26.96 -15.06
CA ARG A 66 13.98 -27.78 -15.59
C ARG A 66 15.26 -26.97 -15.74
N LYS A 67 15.20 -25.73 -16.24
CA LYS A 67 16.35 -24.84 -16.39
C LYS A 67 16.96 -24.50 -15.04
N VAL A 68 16.13 -24.17 -14.05
CA VAL A 68 16.55 -23.97 -12.66
C VAL A 68 17.28 -25.20 -12.15
N ARG A 69 16.67 -26.40 -12.20
CA ARG A 69 17.33 -27.65 -11.78
C ARG A 69 18.61 -27.99 -12.56
N GLY A 70 18.64 -27.72 -13.86
CA GLY A 70 19.80 -27.95 -14.72
C GLY A 70 20.97 -27.02 -14.39
N GLN A 71 20.70 -25.76 -14.02
CA GLN A 71 21.72 -24.85 -13.47
C GLN A 71 22.32 -25.43 -12.17
N GLU A 72 21.50 -26.05 -11.32
CA GLU A 72 21.96 -26.68 -10.08
C GLU A 72 22.90 -27.88 -10.35
N HIS A 73 22.56 -28.73 -11.32
CA HIS A 73 23.38 -29.89 -11.68
C HIS A 73 24.71 -29.50 -12.34
N ASN A 74 24.70 -28.55 -13.27
CA ASN A 74 25.90 -28.16 -14.03
C ASN A 74 26.95 -27.41 -13.19
N ILE A 75 26.54 -26.75 -12.11
CA ILE A 75 27.46 -26.04 -11.20
C ILE A 75 28.18 -27.04 -10.28
N ARG A 76 27.54 -28.15 -9.90
CA ARG A 76 28.19 -29.21 -9.12
C ARG A 76 29.34 -29.90 -9.89
N THR A 77 29.33 -29.84 -11.22
CA THR A 77 30.33 -30.51 -12.08
C THR A 77 31.42 -29.57 -12.63
N LYS A 78 31.25 -28.24 -12.59
CA LYS A 78 32.25 -27.26 -13.07
C LYS A 78 32.58 -26.20 -12.01
N ARG A 79 33.82 -26.21 -11.51
CA ARG A 79 34.36 -25.27 -10.48
C ARG A 79 34.42 -23.77 -10.87
N GLN A 80 33.93 -23.38 -12.06
CA GLN A 80 33.86 -21.98 -12.51
C GLN A 80 32.43 -21.60 -12.89
N ALA A 81 31.59 -21.30 -11.90
CA ALA A 81 30.31 -20.64 -12.15
C ALA A 81 30.50 -19.13 -11.99
N VAL A 82 30.08 -18.35 -13.00
CA VAL A 82 29.89 -16.90 -12.86
C VAL A 82 28.87 -16.67 -11.75
N ARG A 83 29.33 -16.41 -10.52
CA ARG A 83 28.46 -16.12 -9.38
C ARG A 83 27.73 -14.81 -9.63
N ARG A 84 26.44 -14.90 -9.96
CA ARG A 84 25.57 -13.75 -10.18
C ARG A 84 25.39 -13.01 -8.86
N VAL A 85 25.45 -11.68 -8.90
CA VAL A 85 25.32 -10.84 -7.71
C VAL A 85 24.07 -9.98 -7.82
N ARG A 86 23.04 -10.31 -7.03
CA ARG A 86 21.83 -9.49 -6.87
C ARG A 86 22.20 -8.23 -6.11
N ARG A 87 21.85 -7.07 -6.65
CA ARG A 87 22.23 -5.74 -6.15
C ARG A 87 21.01 -4.88 -5.89
N GLU A 88 21.16 -3.90 -5.02
CA GLU A 88 20.14 -2.88 -4.83
C GLU A 88 19.97 -2.10 -6.14
N ILE A 89 18.73 -1.90 -6.59
CA ILE A 89 18.43 -1.38 -7.94
C ILE A 89 19.02 0.01 -8.24
N ARG A 90 19.10 0.91 -7.24
CA ARG A 90 19.70 2.25 -7.34
C ARG A 90 21.23 2.23 -7.31
N THR A 91 21.84 1.09 -7.01
CA THR A 91 23.29 0.87 -7.15
C THR A 91 23.71 0.29 -8.50
N LEU A 92 22.74 -0.05 -9.36
CA LEU A 92 23.02 -0.47 -10.73
C LEU A 92 23.42 0.72 -11.60
N THR A 93 24.27 0.46 -12.59
CA THR A 93 24.45 1.40 -13.71
C THR A 93 23.16 1.51 -14.52
N ASP A 94 22.96 2.64 -15.22
CA ASP A 94 21.76 2.83 -16.05
C ASP A 94 21.60 1.74 -17.11
N THR A 95 22.71 1.25 -17.68
CA THR A 95 22.69 0.14 -18.65
C THR A 95 22.22 -1.17 -18.01
N GLN A 96 22.63 -1.46 -16.77
CA GLN A 96 22.14 -2.64 -16.04
C GLN A 96 20.67 -2.50 -15.68
N ARG A 97 20.25 -1.33 -15.17
CA ARG A 97 18.87 -1.04 -14.80
C ARG A 97 17.94 -1.14 -16.01
N ARG A 98 18.27 -0.46 -17.12
CA ARG A 98 17.51 -0.54 -18.38
C ARG A 98 17.43 -1.96 -18.94
N ARG A 99 18.49 -2.76 -18.83
CA ARG A 99 18.48 -4.17 -19.25
C ARG A 99 17.47 -5.00 -18.45
N PHE A 100 17.45 -4.81 -17.12
CA PHE A 100 16.48 -5.48 -16.26
C PHE A 100 15.05 -5.06 -16.61
N ILE A 101 14.77 -3.75 -16.64
CA ILE A 101 13.45 -3.19 -16.97
C ILE A 101 12.98 -3.67 -18.34
N ARG A 102 13.85 -3.64 -19.36
CA ARG A 102 13.50 -4.12 -20.69
C ARG A 102 13.20 -5.62 -20.71
N ALA A 103 13.95 -6.44 -19.98
CA ALA A 103 13.65 -7.87 -19.89
C ALA A 103 12.30 -8.15 -19.23
N VAL A 104 11.90 -7.34 -18.25
CA VAL A 104 10.56 -7.41 -17.63
C VAL A 104 9.47 -7.00 -18.63
N GLN A 105 9.68 -5.93 -19.40
CA GLN A 105 8.78 -5.54 -20.50
C GLN A 105 8.68 -6.63 -21.58
N ASP A 106 9.78 -7.24 -21.98
CA ASP A 106 9.79 -8.33 -22.96
C ASP A 106 8.98 -9.55 -22.49
N LEU A 107 9.02 -9.88 -21.18
CA LEU A 107 8.13 -10.92 -20.62
C LEU A 107 6.66 -10.54 -20.74
N LYS A 108 6.31 -9.26 -20.59
CA LYS A 108 4.96 -8.76 -20.73
C LYS A 108 4.47 -8.76 -22.19
N GLU A 109 5.36 -8.46 -23.14
CA GLU A 109 5.07 -8.43 -24.57
C GLU A 109 4.96 -9.84 -25.17
N LYS A 110 5.78 -10.79 -24.72
CA LYS A 110 5.82 -12.15 -25.26
C LYS A 110 4.63 -13.00 -24.82
N LYS A 111 3.82 -13.42 -25.78
CA LYS A 111 2.70 -14.35 -25.56
C LYS A 111 3.18 -15.77 -25.22
N ILE A 112 2.36 -16.45 -24.43
CA ILE A 112 2.44 -17.88 -24.16
C ILE A 112 1.01 -18.38 -23.93
N GLY A 113 0.55 -19.29 -24.81
CA GLY A 113 -0.85 -19.71 -24.83
C GLY A 113 -1.83 -18.53 -24.86
N SER A 114 -2.80 -18.54 -23.94
CA SER A 114 -3.82 -17.51 -23.80
C SER A 114 -3.36 -16.22 -23.08
N THR A 115 -2.11 -16.15 -22.61
CA THR A 115 -1.59 -15.02 -21.82
C THR A 115 -0.22 -14.52 -22.30
N ASN A 116 0.48 -13.71 -21.51
CA ASN A 116 1.88 -13.38 -21.72
C ASN A 116 2.75 -14.00 -20.63
N ARG A 117 4.06 -14.08 -20.89
CA ARG A 117 5.02 -14.74 -20.00
C ARG A 117 5.10 -14.10 -18.62
N TYR A 118 4.93 -12.78 -18.50
CA TYR A 118 4.90 -12.11 -17.21
C TYR A 118 3.65 -12.52 -16.40
N ASP A 119 2.46 -12.44 -17.00
CA ASP A 119 1.21 -12.78 -16.33
C ASP A 119 1.09 -14.27 -16.00
N ALA A 120 1.66 -15.13 -16.84
CA ALA A 120 1.84 -16.55 -16.53
C ALA A 120 2.67 -16.74 -15.25
N LEU A 121 3.79 -16.02 -15.10
CA LEU A 121 4.59 -16.06 -13.87
C LEU A 121 3.82 -15.48 -12.68
N ALA A 122 3.15 -14.34 -12.84
CA ALA A 122 2.38 -13.70 -11.78
C ALA A 122 1.30 -14.65 -11.21
N SER A 123 0.64 -15.42 -12.06
CA SER A 123 -0.41 -16.36 -11.65
C SER A 123 0.06 -17.59 -10.86
N ALA A 124 1.38 -17.82 -10.74
CA ALA A 124 1.90 -18.88 -9.88
C ALA A 124 1.60 -18.61 -8.38
N HIS A 125 1.45 -17.34 -8.00
CA HIS A 125 1.15 -16.91 -6.63
C HIS A 125 -0.36 -16.69 -6.46
N ASP A 126 -1.15 -17.71 -6.80
CA ASP A 126 -2.61 -17.72 -6.68
C ASP A 126 -3.10 -19.11 -6.22
N GLY A 127 -4.37 -19.22 -5.82
CA GLY A 127 -5.00 -20.48 -5.40
C GLY A 127 -4.25 -21.18 -4.24
N SER A 128 -3.92 -22.46 -4.42
CA SER A 128 -3.26 -23.26 -3.37
C SER A 128 -1.91 -22.70 -2.90
N ALA A 129 -1.22 -21.94 -3.76
CA ALA A 129 0.04 -21.31 -3.40
C ALA A 129 -0.15 -20.27 -2.29
N LEU A 130 -1.32 -19.64 -2.16
CA LEU A 130 -1.56 -18.61 -1.13
C LEU A 130 -1.37 -19.17 0.28
N GLY A 131 -1.95 -20.34 0.57
CA GLY A 131 -1.80 -21.03 1.85
C GLY A 131 -0.46 -21.76 2.03
N SER A 132 0.27 -22.04 0.94
CA SER A 132 1.62 -22.62 0.99
C SER A 132 2.72 -21.57 1.14
N ALA A 133 2.51 -20.34 0.67
CA ALA A 133 3.54 -19.31 0.58
C ALA A 133 3.47 -18.24 1.68
N HIS A 134 2.43 -18.19 2.53
CA HIS A 134 2.25 -17.14 3.55
C HIS A 134 1.86 -17.70 4.92
N SER A 135 2.00 -16.87 5.95
CA SER A 135 1.60 -17.16 7.33
C SER A 135 2.20 -18.45 7.89
N GLY A 136 3.41 -18.81 7.45
CA GLY A 136 4.03 -20.07 7.81
C GLY A 136 5.52 -20.18 7.48
N PRO A 137 6.16 -21.30 7.86
CA PRO A 137 7.60 -21.53 7.73
C PRO A 137 8.10 -21.62 6.29
N ASN A 138 7.23 -21.90 5.33
CA ASN A 138 7.57 -21.93 3.91
C ASN A 138 7.62 -20.53 3.29
N PHE A 139 7.14 -19.47 3.96
CA PHE A 139 7.11 -18.11 3.42
C PHE A 139 8.42 -17.68 2.73
N PRO A 140 9.59 -17.73 3.38
CA PRO A 140 10.81 -17.28 2.72
C PRO A 140 11.31 -18.29 1.67
N SER A 141 10.99 -19.57 1.83
CA SER A 141 11.45 -20.66 0.98
C SER A 141 10.72 -20.70 -0.36
N TRP A 142 9.39 -20.62 -0.34
CA TRP A 142 8.56 -20.57 -1.54
C TRP A 142 8.91 -19.34 -2.40
N HIS A 143 8.98 -18.15 -1.78
CA HIS A 143 9.32 -16.92 -2.48
C HIS A 143 10.75 -16.94 -3.03
N ARG A 144 11.70 -17.56 -2.33
CA ARG A 144 13.09 -17.74 -2.83
C ARG A 144 13.13 -18.55 -4.12
N GLU A 145 12.41 -19.66 -4.19
CA GLU A 145 12.33 -20.46 -5.42
C GLU A 145 11.55 -19.73 -6.53
N TYR A 146 10.49 -19.02 -6.17
CA TYR A 146 9.72 -18.20 -7.12
C TYR A 146 10.61 -17.12 -7.77
N LEU A 147 11.45 -16.44 -6.99
CA LEU A 147 12.44 -15.47 -7.51
C LEU A 147 13.45 -16.12 -8.45
N LYS A 148 13.87 -17.38 -8.20
CA LYS A 148 14.75 -18.12 -9.13
C LYS A 148 14.07 -18.41 -10.46
N ILE A 149 12.79 -18.77 -10.45
CA ILE A 149 12.01 -19.01 -11.69
C ILE A 149 11.87 -17.71 -12.47
N PHE A 150 11.51 -16.61 -11.80
CA PHE A 150 11.41 -15.29 -12.42
C PHE A 150 12.75 -14.86 -13.03
N GLU A 151 13.86 -15.01 -12.29
CA GLU A 151 15.20 -14.73 -12.80
C GLU A 151 15.58 -15.62 -13.98
N ALA A 152 15.23 -16.91 -13.96
CA ALA A 152 15.46 -17.82 -15.08
C ALA A 152 14.70 -17.40 -16.35
N ALA A 153 13.47 -16.88 -16.19
CA ALA A 153 12.66 -16.34 -17.28
C ALA A 153 13.26 -15.05 -17.86
N LEU A 154 13.69 -14.12 -17.01
CA LEU A 154 14.42 -12.91 -17.44
C LEU A 154 15.69 -13.28 -18.22
N GLN A 155 16.38 -14.35 -17.81
CA GLN A 155 17.59 -14.84 -18.48
C GLN A 155 17.31 -15.55 -19.80
N GLU A 156 16.09 -16.02 -20.08
CA GLU A 156 15.71 -16.44 -21.44
C GLU A 156 15.65 -15.25 -22.40
N ILE A 157 15.25 -14.07 -21.89
CA ILE A 157 15.27 -12.83 -22.67
C ILE A 157 16.70 -12.33 -22.81
N ASN A 158 17.42 -12.22 -21.70
CA ASN A 158 18.79 -11.72 -21.68
C ASN A 158 19.59 -12.37 -20.55
N ASN A 159 20.51 -13.26 -20.92
CA ASN A 159 21.34 -14.03 -19.98
C ASN A 159 22.30 -13.18 -19.12
N ARG A 160 22.41 -11.86 -19.36
CA ARG A 160 23.19 -10.92 -18.54
C ARG A 160 22.35 -10.27 -17.44
N VAL A 161 21.05 -10.55 -17.37
CA VAL A 161 20.19 -10.05 -16.30
C VAL A 161 20.46 -10.83 -15.01
N THR A 162 20.51 -10.08 -13.92
CA THR A 162 20.53 -10.59 -12.55
C THR A 162 19.50 -9.78 -11.79
N LEU A 163 18.62 -10.46 -11.06
CA LEU A 163 17.49 -9.85 -10.38
C LEU A 163 17.98 -8.83 -9.34
N PRO A 164 17.64 -7.53 -9.46
CA PRO A 164 17.92 -6.58 -8.41
C PRO A 164 16.90 -6.68 -7.27
N TYR A 165 17.23 -6.07 -6.13
CA TYR A 165 16.31 -5.91 -5.02
C TYR A 165 16.02 -4.44 -4.73
N PHE A 166 14.85 -4.17 -4.14
CA PHE A 166 14.43 -2.86 -3.65
C PHE A 166 14.57 -2.79 -2.13
N ASP A 167 15.59 -2.10 -1.65
CA ASP A 167 15.78 -1.88 -0.21
C ASP A 167 14.96 -0.69 0.27
N SER A 168 13.72 -0.96 0.66
CA SER A 168 12.76 0.06 1.13
C SER A 168 13.23 0.82 2.38
N ARG A 169 14.26 0.35 3.11
CA ARG A 169 14.81 1.14 4.22
C ARG A 169 15.48 2.43 3.79
N LEU A 170 15.99 2.48 2.56
CA LEU A 170 16.61 3.70 2.02
C LEU A 170 15.55 4.79 1.82
N ASP A 171 14.34 4.36 1.45
CA ASP A 171 13.15 5.17 1.24
C ASP A 171 12.51 5.58 2.57
N TYR A 172 12.49 4.67 3.55
CA TYR A 172 12.14 5.00 4.94
C TYR A 172 12.94 6.18 5.50
N ASN A 173 14.20 6.33 5.08
CA ASN A 173 15.07 7.39 5.57
C ASN A 173 14.82 8.76 4.90
N LEU A 174 13.95 8.83 3.88
CA LEU A 174 13.46 10.09 3.34
C LEU A 174 12.52 10.76 4.34
N TYR A 175 12.34 12.07 4.15
CA TYR A 175 11.29 12.80 4.84
C TYR A 175 9.89 12.32 4.40
N ASP A 176 9.72 12.13 3.09
CA ASP A 176 8.52 11.54 2.50
C ASP A 176 8.93 10.41 1.53
N PRO A 177 8.64 9.13 1.84
CA PRO A 177 8.92 8.02 0.95
C PRO A 177 8.19 8.08 -0.40
N ARG A 178 7.09 8.84 -0.52
CA ARG A 178 6.37 9.09 -1.79
C ARG A 178 7.22 9.83 -2.80
N GLU A 179 8.12 10.68 -2.31
CA GLU A 179 9.04 11.44 -3.14
C GLU A 179 10.26 10.63 -3.58
N SER A 180 10.36 9.35 -3.25
CA SER A 180 11.50 8.52 -3.67
C SER A 180 11.67 8.49 -5.18
N ASN A 181 12.93 8.59 -5.63
CA ASN A 181 13.31 8.40 -7.03
C ASN A 181 12.91 7.02 -7.60
N PHE A 182 12.62 6.04 -6.75
CA PHE A 182 12.13 4.72 -7.14
C PHE A 182 10.77 4.80 -7.85
N TRP A 183 9.98 5.84 -7.55
CA TRP A 183 8.70 6.16 -8.17
C TRP A 183 8.82 7.14 -9.34
N GLY A 184 10.02 7.25 -9.94
CA GLY A 184 10.28 8.03 -11.14
C GLY A 184 10.30 7.19 -12.41
N ASP A 185 10.31 7.87 -13.56
CA ASP A 185 10.21 7.25 -14.89
C ASP A 185 11.40 6.36 -15.27
N ASP A 186 12.56 6.56 -14.64
CA ASP A 186 13.74 5.72 -14.79
C ASP A 186 13.67 4.39 -14.00
N PHE A 187 12.66 4.25 -13.15
CA PHE A 187 12.44 3.12 -12.26
C PHE A 187 11.04 2.54 -12.43
N MET A 188 10.17 2.60 -11.42
CA MET A 188 8.93 1.83 -11.41
C MET A 188 7.71 2.61 -11.92
N GLY A 189 7.87 3.90 -12.25
CA GLY A 189 6.76 4.80 -12.57
C GLY A 189 6.06 5.32 -11.31
N ASP A 190 5.06 6.17 -11.52
CA ASP A 190 4.24 6.77 -10.47
C ASP A 190 3.68 5.75 -9.45
N HIS A 191 3.31 6.26 -8.28
CA HIS A 191 2.89 5.45 -7.14
C HIS A 191 1.44 5.72 -6.70
N GLN A 192 0.68 6.52 -7.45
CA GLN A 192 -0.67 6.93 -7.12
C GLN A 192 -1.59 6.74 -8.31
N GLY A 193 -2.69 6.02 -8.12
CA GLY A 193 -3.64 5.76 -9.17
C GLY A 193 -3.25 4.62 -10.10
N VAL A 194 -3.85 4.63 -11.29
CA VAL A 194 -3.40 3.81 -12.41
C VAL A 194 -1.99 4.24 -12.77
N VAL A 195 -1.10 3.28 -12.96
CA VAL A 195 0.28 3.60 -13.34
C VAL A 195 0.30 4.27 -14.70
N SER A 196 0.67 5.55 -14.74
CA SER A 196 0.52 6.42 -15.91
C SER A 196 1.84 7.00 -16.41
N SER A 197 2.94 6.70 -15.73
CA SER A 197 4.30 7.09 -16.11
C SER A 197 5.31 5.95 -15.96
N GLY A 198 6.52 6.15 -16.51
CA GLY A 198 7.61 5.18 -16.45
C GLY A 198 7.39 3.91 -17.31
N PRO A 199 8.23 2.87 -17.13
CA PRO A 199 8.28 1.73 -18.04
C PRO A 199 7.07 0.78 -17.94
N PHE A 200 6.23 0.96 -16.93
CA PHE A 200 5.07 0.11 -16.67
C PHE A 200 3.75 0.88 -16.85
N GLU A 201 3.80 2.05 -17.52
CA GLU A 201 2.62 2.85 -17.84
C GLU A 201 1.54 2.01 -18.54
N PHE A 202 0.30 2.16 -18.07
CA PHE A 202 -0.90 1.51 -18.60
C PHE A 202 -0.81 -0.01 -18.73
N TRP A 203 0.08 -0.65 -17.96
CA TRP A 203 0.11 -2.10 -17.86
C TRP A 203 -1.25 -2.61 -17.40
N ARG A 204 -1.69 -3.71 -18.01
CA ARG A 204 -2.88 -4.45 -17.60
C ARG A 204 -2.48 -5.73 -16.93
N GLN A 205 -3.15 -6.10 -15.85
CA GLN A 205 -3.07 -7.41 -15.23
C GLN A 205 -3.71 -8.47 -16.16
N ARG A 206 -3.56 -9.76 -15.83
CA ARG A 206 -4.12 -10.88 -16.61
C ARG A 206 -5.63 -10.77 -16.85
N ASN A 207 -6.34 -10.23 -15.87
CA ASN A 207 -7.79 -10.00 -15.89
C ASN A 207 -8.21 -8.71 -16.64
N GLY A 208 -7.27 -7.99 -17.24
CA GLY A 208 -7.55 -6.74 -17.96
C GLY A 208 -7.60 -5.48 -17.09
N ALA A 209 -7.60 -5.61 -15.76
CA ALA A 209 -7.53 -4.47 -14.84
C ALA A 209 -6.23 -3.71 -15.07
N TYR A 210 -6.22 -2.40 -14.88
CA TYR A 210 -4.97 -1.65 -14.90
C TYR A 210 -4.10 -2.00 -13.70
N LEU A 211 -2.78 -1.86 -13.87
CA LEU A 211 -1.86 -1.80 -12.75
C LEU A 211 -2.12 -0.50 -11.99
N GLU A 212 -2.34 -0.60 -10.68
CA GLU A 212 -2.66 0.54 -9.83
C GLU A 212 -1.91 0.48 -8.50
N ARG A 213 -1.65 1.66 -7.92
CA ARG A 213 -0.94 1.86 -6.65
C ARG A 213 -1.61 2.97 -5.84
N ASN A 214 -1.52 2.90 -4.51
CA ASN A 214 -2.00 3.92 -3.57
C ASN A 214 -0.87 4.26 -2.57
N GLY A 215 0.30 4.61 -3.12
CA GLY A 215 1.59 4.70 -2.44
C GLY A 215 1.59 5.68 -1.27
N GLY A 216 1.68 5.15 -0.05
CA GLY A 216 1.74 5.93 1.18
C GLY A 216 0.40 6.38 1.75
N ALA A 217 -0.73 5.87 1.23
CA ALA A 217 -2.04 6.05 1.86
C ALA A 217 -2.16 5.24 3.17
N SER A 218 -1.46 4.11 3.26
CA SER A 218 -1.41 3.25 4.43
C SER A 218 -0.06 2.52 4.48
N GLY A 219 0.20 1.68 5.47
CA GLY A 219 1.45 0.91 5.55
C GLY A 219 2.70 1.75 5.77
N SER A 220 3.87 1.12 5.61
CA SER A 220 5.14 1.80 5.81
C SER A 220 6.29 1.10 5.08
N MET A 221 7.30 1.87 4.69
CA MET A 221 8.59 1.33 4.30
C MET A 221 9.27 0.63 5.50
N ILE A 222 10.23 -0.26 5.26
CA ILE A 222 10.87 -1.00 6.36
C ILE A 222 11.80 -0.07 7.15
N PRO A 223 11.62 0.13 8.47
CA PRO A 223 12.55 0.90 9.26
C PRO A 223 13.91 0.18 9.39
N PRO A 224 15.05 0.90 9.42
CA PRO A 224 16.35 0.29 9.72
C PRO A 224 16.38 -0.49 11.03
N ARG A 225 15.59 -0.06 12.03
CA ARG A 225 15.42 -0.78 13.30
C ARG A 225 14.73 -2.13 13.11
N GLY A 226 13.72 -2.23 12.24
CA GLY A 226 13.00 -3.47 12.00
C GLY A 226 13.90 -4.59 11.47
N ILE A 227 14.81 -4.26 10.53
CA ILE A 227 15.81 -5.23 10.07
C ILE A 227 16.77 -5.63 11.20
N ARG A 228 17.19 -4.69 12.05
CA ARG A 228 18.02 -5.05 13.22
C ARG A 228 17.28 -5.98 14.17
N ASP A 229 15.98 -5.80 14.34
CA ASP A 229 15.16 -6.62 15.22
C ASP A 229 15.06 -8.05 14.69
N VAL A 230 14.76 -8.26 13.40
CA VAL A 230 14.80 -9.58 12.76
C VAL A 230 16.19 -10.22 12.90
N LEU A 231 17.25 -9.49 12.54
CA LEU A 231 18.64 -9.98 12.61
C LEU A 231 19.16 -10.17 14.05
N SER A 232 18.43 -9.74 15.07
CA SER A 232 18.77 -9.98 16.48
C SER A 232 18.42 -11.39 16.94
N ARG A 233 17.53 -12.08 16.22
CA ARG A 233 17.13 -13.46 16.49
C ARG A 233 18.14 -14.47 15.91
N ARG A 234 18.03 -15.74 16.28
CA ARG A 234 18.98 -16.80 15.87
C ARG A 234 18.32 -18.08 15.34
N ARG A 235 17.00 -18.23 15.49
CA ARG A 235 16.23 -19.38 15.01
C ARG A 235 15.05 -18.92 14.16
N ASN A 236 14.71 -19.65 13.10
CA ASN A 236 13.58 -19.30 12.22
C ASN A 236 12.25 -19.25 12.98
N ILE A 237 12.10 -20.09 14.02
CA ILE A 237 10.93 -20.08 14.91
C ILE A 237 10.70 -18.71 15.59
N ASP A 238 11.74 -17.88 15.74
CA ASP A 238 11.63 -16.56 16.37
C ASP A 238 11.18 -15.45 15.40
N ILE A 239 11.23 -15.69 14.09
CA ILE A 239 10.99 -14.68 13.05
C ILE A 239 9.90 -15.06 12.04
N LEU A 240 9.43 -16.31 12.06
CA LEU A 240 8.41 -16.82 11.16
C LEU A 240 7.08 -17.06 11.88
N SER A 241 5.99 -16.80 11.16
CA SER A 241 4.63 -17.09 11.60
C SER A 241 4.39 -18.60 11.72
N PRO A 242 3.51 -19.06 12.64
CA PRO A 242 2.84 -18.30 13.69
C PRO A 242 3.68 -18.15 14.98
N TRP A 243 4.91 -18.68 15.02
CA TRP A 243 5.69 -18.79 16.25
C TRP A 243 6.33 -17.50 16.75
N ALA A 244 6.59 -16.54 15.86
CA ALA A 244 7.23 -15.28 16.22
C ALA A 244 6.42 -14.55 17.31
N ALA A 245 6.81 -14.78 18.58
CA ALA A 245 6.06 -14.38 19.76
C ALA A 245 5.84 -12.87 19.87
N ASN A 246 6.73 -12.09 19.25
CA ASN A 246 6.58 -10.65 19.12
C ASN A 246 6.61 -10.27 17.64
N SER A 247 5.56 -9.58 17.18
CA SER A 247 5.41 -9.11 15.81
C SER A 247 6.60 -8.27 15.32
N ARG A 248 7.30 -7.58 16.23
CA ARG A 248 8.53 -6.83 15.97
C ARG A 248 9.67 -7.68 15.40
N TYR A 249 9.66 -9.00 15.60
CA TYR A 249 10.67 -9.89 15.03
C TYR A 249 10.20 -10.61 13.76
N GLY A 250 8.91 -10.53 13.43
CA GLY A 250 8.32 -11.22 12.29
C GLY A 250 8.80 -10.64 10.96
N LEU A 251 9.51 -11.42 10.17
CA LEU A 251 9.98 -11.00 8.83
C LEU A 251 8.80 -10.66 7.90
N GLU A 252 7.76 -11.49 7.93
CA GLU A 252 6.56 -11.33 7.13
C GLU A 252 5.78 -10.05 7.48
N ASN A 253 5.85 -9.58 8.73
CA ASN A 253 5.19 -8.33 9.15
C ASN A 253 5.82 -7.10 8.47
N TYR A 254 7.15 -7.03 8.41
CA TYR A 254 7.85 -5.94 7.70
C TYR A 254 7.66 -6.02 6.20
N HIS A 255 7.59 -7.24 5.66
CA HIS A 255 7.21 -7.47 4.27
C HIS A 255 5.80 -6.94 3.97
N ASN A 256 4.81 -7.27 4.81
CA ASN A 256 3.41 -6.87 4.65
C ASN A 256 3.26 -5.35 4.70
N ALA A 257 4.01 -4.66 5.56
CA ALA A 257 3.97 -3.20 5.66
C ALA A 257 4.28 -2.49 4.32
N VAL A 258 5.17 -3.05 3.49
CA VAL A 258 5.49 -2.49 2.16
C VAL A 258 4.43 -2.84 1.13
N HIS A 259 3.82 -4.04 1.19
CA HIS A 259 2.66 -4.36 0.37
C HIS A 259 1.52 -3.36 0.60
N VAL A 260 1.23 -3.08 1.87
CA VAL A 260 0.23 -2.10 2.28
C VAL A 260 0.65 -0.69 1.83
N TRP A 261 1.94 -0.35 1.94
CA TRP A 261 2.45 0.95 1.53
C TRP A 261 2.27 1.22 0.04
N VAL A 262 2.61 0.24 -0.82
CA VAL A 262 2.44 0.42 -2.28
C VAL A 262 0.97 0.49 -2.65
N GLY A 263 0.11 -0.24 -1.92
CA GLY A 263 -1.33 -0.16 -2.13
C GLY A 263 -1.78 -0.79 -3.46
N GLY A 264 -3.03 -0.54 -3.85
CA GLY A 264 -3.55 -0.96 -5.15
C GLY A 264 -3.38 -2.45 -5.41
N SER A 265 -2.76 -2.80 -6.55
CA SER A 265 -2.51 -4.20 -6.94
C SER A 265 -1.64 -4.96 -5.92
N MET A 266 -0.76 -4.28 -5.17
CA MET A 266 0.09 -4.90 -4.14
C MET A 266 -0.67 -5.29 -2.86
N LEU A 267 -1.94 -4.88 -2.69
CA LEU A 267 -2.75 -5.24 -1.51
C LEU A 267 -3.38 -6.63 -1.57
N GLY A 268 -3.74 -7.10 -2.77
CA GLY A 268 -4.33 -8.41 -2.93
C GLY A 268 -3.22 -9.44 -3.03
N VAL A 269 -3.20 -10.45 -2.14
CA VAL A 269 -2.13 -11.45 -2.13
C VAL A 269 -1.98 -12.10 -3.50
N ASN A 270 -3.09 -12.47 -4.15
CA ASN A 270 -3.11 -13.10 -5.47
C ASN A 270 -2.84 -12.15 -6.66
N THR A 271 -2.92 -10.83 -6.45
CA THR A 271 -2.75 -9.83 -7.52
C THR A 271 -1.42 -9.09 -7.43
N ALA A 272 -0.79 -9.06 -6.26
CA ALA A 272 0.46 -8.36 -5.99
C ALA A 272 1.59 -8.65 -6.99
N PRO A 273 1.84 -9.91 -7.43
CA PRO A 273 2.86 -10.19 -8.44
C PRO A 273 2.61 -9.56 -9.82
N SER A 274 1.39 -9.07 -10.08
CA SER A 274 1.09 -8.32 -11.31
C SER A 274 1.85 -6.99 -11.37
N ASP A 275 2.27 -6.44 -10.21
CA ASP A 275 3.18 -5.29 -10.12
C ASP A 275 4.64 -5.75 -10.09
N PRO A 276 5.51 -5.29 -11.00
CA PRO A 276 6.94 -5.60 -10.97
C PRO A 276 7.64 -5.28 -9.65
N VAL A 277 7.14 -4.31 -8.87
CA VAL A 277 7.66 -3.98 -7.53
C VAL A 277 7.69 -5.20 -6.62
N PHE A 278 6.74 -6.14 -6.76
CA PHE A 278 6.68 -7.41 -6.03
C PHE A 278 8.03 -8.15 -6.05
N PHE A 279 8.59 -8.38 -7.23
CA PHE A 279 9.80 -9.19 -7.37
C PHE A 279 11.02 -8.51 -6.74
N LEU A 280 11.11 -7.18 -6.82
CA LEU A 280 12.21 -6.43 -6.22
C LEU A 280 12.08 -6.40 -4.68
N HIS A 281 10.86 -6.23 -4.17
CA HIS A 281 10.58 -6.26 -2.73
C HIS A 281 10.86 -7.64 -2.14
N HIS A 282 10.34 -8.72 -2.75
CA HIS A 282 10.61 -10.08 -2.30
C HIS A 282 12.09 -10.46 -2.42
N CYS A 283 12.80 -9.95 -3.44
CA CYS A 283 14.24 -10.13 -3.52
C CYS A 283 14.98 -9.45 -2.35
N PHE A 284 14.45 -8.35 -1.82
CA PHE A 284 14.98 -7.71 -0.62
C PHE A 284 14.63 -8.48 0.65
N ILE A 285 13.44 -9.06 0.74
CA ILE A 285 13.07 -9.94 1.86
C ILE A 285 13.96 -11.19 1.90
N ASP A 286 14.23 -11.83 0.75
CA ASP A 286 15.20 -12.93 0.67
C ASP A 286 16.63 -12.49 1.04
N TYR A 287 17.04 -11.29 0.63
CA TYR A 287 18.31 -10.69 1.08
C TYR A 287 18.39 -10.61 2.61
N VAL A 288 17.32 -10.15 3.28
CA VAL A 288 17.26 -10.04 4.75
C VAL A 288 17.28 -11.42 5.40
N TRP A 289 16.47 -12.35 4.90
CA TRP A 289 16.43 -13.71 5.41
C TRP A 289 17.76 -14.43 5.25
N GLU A 290 18.45 -14.26 4.12
CA GLU A 290 19.78 -14.84 3.93
C GLU A 290 20.81 -14.24 4.89
N HIS A 291 20.75 -12.93 5.15
CA HIS A 291 21.58 -12.32 6.19
C HIS A 291 21.25 -12.87 7.58
N PHE A 292 19.99 -13.18 7.86
CA PHE A 292 19.60 -13.85 9.09
C PHE A 292 20.18 -15.27 9.14
N ARG A 293 20.06 -16.07 8.07
CA ARG A 293 20.56 -17.45 7.97
C ARG A 293 22.06 -17.55 8.29
N GLN A 294 22.85 -16.61 7.77
CA GLN A 294 24.29 -16.50 8.04
C GLN A 294 24.65 -16.16 9.50
N ARG A 295 23.66 -15.78 10.33
CA ARG A 295 23.83 -15.45 11.75
C ARG A 295 23.23 -16.49 12.68
N GLN A 296 22.62 -17.56 12.14
CA GLN A 296 22.03 -18.60 12.97
C GLN A 296 23.12 -19.36 13.74
N THR A 297 22.75 -19.84 14.92
CA THR A 297 23.62 -20.67 15.78
C THR A 297 23.38 -22.17 15.57
N VAL A 298 22.53 -22.52 14.61
CA VAL A 298 22.14 -23.89 14.23
C VAL A 298 22.35 -24.06 12.73
N ASP A 299 22.31 -25.30 12.24
CA ASP A 299 22.33 -25.57 10.79
C ASP A 299 21.13 -24.90 10.10
N PRO A 300 21.36 -23.86 9.26
CA PRO A 300 20.29 -23.15 8.57
C PRO A 300 19.46 -24.03 7.63
N GLU A 301 20.01 -25.15 7.14
CA GLU A 301 19.30 -26.07 6.22
C GLU A 301 18.28 -26.95 6.95
N ARG A 302 18.43 -27.12 8.26
CA ARG A 302 17.58 -27.96 9.10
C ARG A 302 16.67 -27.18 10.03
N ASP A 303 16.83 -25.86 10.14
CA ASP A 303 16.04 -25.02 11.04
C ASP A 303 14.67 -24.63 10.46
N TYR A 304 13.87 -25.64 10.09
CA TYR A 304 12.50 -25.46 9.60
C TYR A 304 11.50 -25.70 10.74
N PRO A 305 10.84 -24.66 11.30
CA PRO A 305 9.87 -24.88 12.36
C PRO A 305 8.57 -25.46 11.79
N PHE A 306 8.10 -26.58 12.35
CA PHE A 306 6.82 -27.17 11.97
C PHE A 306 6.22 -27.97 13.14
N ASP A 307 4.99 -27.64 13.51
CA ASP A 307 4.17 -28.33 14.49
C ASP A 307 2.67 -28.08 14.18
N SER A 308 1.78 -28.49 15.07
CA SER A 308 0.32 -28.38 14.91
C SER A 308 -0.21 -26.95 14.71
N ARG A 309 0.61 -25.91 14.93
CA ARG A 309 0.23 -24.51 14.71
C ARG A 309 0.28 -24.11 13.24
N ALA A 310 1.04 -24.81 12.39
CA ALA A 310 1.14 -24.53 10.96
C ALA A 310 0.23 -25.46 10.14
N PRO A 311 -0.43 -24.96 9.09
CA PRO A 311 -1.31 -25.79 8.25
C PRO A 311 -0.52 -26.84 7.46
N PRO A 312 -1.14 -27.95 7.03
CA PRO A 312 -0.47 -29.01 6.27
C PRO A 312 0.17 -28.54 4.94
N SER A 313 -0.32 -27.44 4.35
CA SER A 313 0.28 -26.78 3.18
C SER A 313 1.72 -26.27 3.42
N GLN A 314 2.10 -26.16 4.69
CA GLN A 314 3.40 -25.67 5.17
C GLN A 314 4.30 -26.81 5.64
N ALA A 315 3.91 -28.08 5.48
CA ALA A 315 4.73 -29.21 5.89
C ALA A 315 6.07 -29.23 5.14
N PRO A 316 7.21 -29.55 5.80
CA PRO A 316 8.54 -29.45 5.21
C PRO A 316 8.72 -30.33 3.97
N ASN A 317 8.08 -31.51 3.94
CA ASN A 317 8.17 -32.45 2.83
C ASN A 317 7.13 -32.23 1.72
N ARG A 318 6.21 -31.29 1.88
CA ARG A 318 5.22 -30.97 0.84
C ARG A 318 5.90 -30.26 -0.33
N ILE A 319 5.49 -30.57 -1.55
CA ILE A 319 5.94 -29.87 -2.76
C ILE A 319 5.43 -28.43 -2.76
N MET A 320 6.29 -27.49 -3.16
CA MET A 320 5.92 -26.10 -3.31
C MET A 320 4.83 -25.95 -4.38
N ASP A 321 3.66 -25.47 -3.94
CA ASP A 321 2.49 -25.35 -4.80
C ASP A 321 2.74 -24.34 -5.95
N ASN A 322 2.30 -24.66 -7.17
CA ASN A 322 2.32 -23.83 -8.38
C ASN A 322 3.69 -23.37 -8.94
N LEU A 323 4.82 -23.91 -8.46
CA LEU A 323 6.15 -23.55 -8.97
C LEU A 323 6.71 -24.50 -10.05
N GLU A 324 6.10 -25.68 -10.26
CA GLU A 324 6.53 -26.69 -11.25
C GLU A 324 8.01 -27.15 -11.13
N THR A 325 8.67 -26.86 -10.01
CA THR A 325 10.08 -27.20 -9.76
C THR A 325 10.24 -28.58 -9.13
N GLY A 326 9.18 -29.14 -8.56
CA GLY A 326 9.22 -30.40 -7.81
C GLY A 326 10.00 -30.31 -6.49
N LYS A 327 10.35 -29.09 -6.04
CA LYS A 327 11.02 -28.89 -4.76
C LYS A 327 10.03 -28.96 -3.61
N ARG A 328 10.48 -29.51 -2.49
CA ARG A 328 9.74 -29.47 -1.23
C ARG A 328 9.96 -28.15 -0.52
N ASN A 329 9.06 -27.80 0.37
CA ASN A 329 9.14 -26.58 1.19
C ASN A 329 10.49 -26.44 1.92
N ILE A 330 11.03 -27.53 2.47
CA ILE A 330 12.34 -27.52 3.13
C ILE A 330 13.51 -27.30 2.17
N ASP A 331 13.37 -27.62 0.87
CA ASP A 331 14.49 -27.54 -0.07
C ASP A 331 14.94 -26.09 -0.35
N GLY A 332 14.09 -25.08 -0.13
CA GLY A 332 14.52 -23.66 -0.21
C GLY A 332 15.35 -23.17 0.99
N TYR A 333 15.48 -23.98 2.03
CA TYR A 333 16.39 -23.72 3.16
C TYR A 333 17.83 -24.17 2.87
N ARG A 334 18.13 -24.76 1.71
CA ARG A 334 19.50 -25.17 1.37
C ARG A 334 20.44 -23.98 1.18
N ASN A 335 21.72 -24.15 1.55
CA ASN A 335 22.75 -23.12 1.33
C ASN A 335 23.17 -23.00 -0.14
N ASP A 336 22.89 -24.01 -0.97
CA ASP A 336 23.26 -24.01 -2.39
C ASP A 336 22.69 -22.81 -3.17
N TYR A 337 21.55 -22.25 -2.75
CA TYR A 337 21.01 -21.00 -3.29
C TYR A 337 22.04 -19.88 -3.32
N THR A 338 22.70 -19.64 -2.19
CA THR A 338 23.60 -18.49 -1.99
C THR A 338 25.07 -18.87 -2.09
N ASP A 339 25.39 -20.15 -1.98
CA ASP A 339 26.72 -20.69 -2.24
C ASP A 339 26.97 -20.88 -3.73
N GLN A 340 25.99 -21.37 -4.49
CA GLN A 340 26.24 -21.84 -5.86
C GLN A 340 25.54 -20.97 -6.92
N TYR A 341 24.29 -20.52 -6.68
CA TYR A 341 23.47 -19.95 -7.76
C TYR A 341 23.55 -18.43 -7.86
N TYR A 342 23.43 -17.73 -6.74
CA TYR A 342 23.55 -16.27 -6.69
C TYR A 342 24.16 -15.82 -5.36
N ARG A 343 24.56 -14.55 -5.28
CA ARG A 343 24.96 -13.89 -4.03
C ARG A 343 24.30 -12.53 -3.96
N TYR A 344 24.26 -11.97 -2.76
CA TYR A 344 23.80 -10.62 -2.54
C TYR A 344 24.97 -9.66 -2.37
N ALA A 345 24.98 -8.55 -3.12
CA ALA A 345 25.77 -7.39 -2.73
C ALA A 345 25.14 -6.75 -1.49
N ARG A 346 25.97 -6.26 -0.57
CA ARG A 346 25.49 -5.53 0.60
C ARG A 346 24.86 -4.20 0.17
N SER A 347 23.62 -3.98 0.58
CA SER A 347 22.97 -2.68 0.40
C SER A 347 23.68 -1.60 1.24
N PRO A 348 23.91 -0.39 0.71
CA PRO A 348 24.43 0.73 1.49
C PRO A 348 23.60 0.98 2.76
N ARG A 349 24.26 1.16 3.90
CA ARG A 349 23.58 1.41 5.20
C ARG A 349 23.96 2.76 5.78
N THR A 350 25.20 3.17 5.58
CA THR A 350 25.77 4.39 6.15
C THR A 350 25.98 5.43 5.08
N CYS A 351 25.98 6.70 5.48
CA CYS A 351 26.27 7.83 4.62
C CYS A 351 27.60 7.66 3.85
N ARG A 352 28.64 7.12 4.50
CA ARG A 352 29.94 6.84 3.85
C ARG A 352 29.83 5.85 2.68
N GLN A 353 28.88 4.92 2.72
CA GLN A 353 28.70 3.88 1.71
C GLN A 353 27.91 4.35 0.48
N CYS A 354 27.28 5.52 0.50
CA CYS A 354 26.52 6.00 -0.66
C CYS A 354 26.76 7.45 -1.06
N ARG A 355 27.29 8.30 -0.17
CA ARG A 355 27.66 9.67 -0.50
C ARG A 355 28.60 9.67 -1.71
N ASN A 356 28.18 10.34 -2.79
CA ASN A 356 28.91 10.50 -4.04
C ASN A 356 29.27 9.17 -4.74
N GLN A 357 28.67 8.04 -4.36
CA GLN A 357 28.93 6.74 -5.02
C GLN A 357 27.85 6.38 -6.04
N TYR A 358 26.60 6.77 -5.77
CA TYR A 358 25.46 6.43 -6.60
C TYR A 358 24.59 7.68 -6.78
N PRO A 359 24.15 8.02 -8.00
CA PRO A 359 23.40 9.25 -8.26
C PRO A 359 22.01 9.24 -7.61
N TYR A 360 21.49 8.05 -7.30
CA TYR A 360 20.16 7.81 -6.76
C TYR A 360 20.14 7.63 -5.23
N LEU A 361 21.27 7.80 -4.56
CA LEU A 361 21.39 7.67 -3.10
C LEU A 361 22.13 8.87 -2.51
N LYS A 362 21.73 9.29 -1.31
CA LYS A 362 22.33 10.40 -0.56
C LYS A 362 22.50 10.07 0.91
N CYS A 363 23.22 10.94 1.61
CA CYS A 363 23.21 10.95 3.07
C CYS A 363 21.81 11.30 3.57
N GLY A 364 21.27 10.56 4.53
CA GLY A 364 19.93 10.82 5.07
C GLY A 364 19.86 12.18 5.78
N ASP A 365 18.84 12.97 5.43
CA ASP A 365 18.62 14.30 6.01
C ASP A 365 18.07 14.21 7.44
N TRP A 366 17.16 13.25 7.67
CA TRP A 366 16.48 13.04 8.96
C TRP A 366 17.24 12.08 9.88
N PHE A 367 17.70 10.95 9.34
CA PHE A 367 18.52 9.98 10.07
C PHE A 367 20.00 10.18 9.74
N ARG A 368 20.60 11.24 10.31
CA ARG A 368 22.00 11.62 10.06
C ARG A 368 22.93 10.41 10.20
N GLY A 369 23.76 10.19 9.18
CA GLY A 369 24.72 9.09 9.14
C GLY A 369 24.23 7.79 8.49
N LEU A 370 22.92 7.65 8.22
CA LEU A 370 22.38 6.57 7.40
C LEU A 370 22.37 6.95 5.91
N CYS A 371 22.39 5.93 5.05
CA CYS A 371 22.14 6.12 3.62
C CYS A 371 20.62 6.25 3.36
N SER A 372 20.23 7.09 2.40
CA SER A 372 18.85 7.29 1.99
C SER A 372 18.72 7.37 0.47
N ALA A 373 17.52 7.13 -0.04
CA ALA A 373 17.15 7.46 -1.42
C ALA A 373 17.34 8.96 -1.70
N THR A 374 17.53 9.34 -2.96
CA THR A 374 17.26 10.72 -3.38
C THR A 374 15.77 10.88 -3.67
N THR A 375 15.29 12.13 -3.62
CA THR A 375 13.95 12.44 -4.11
C THR A 375 13.92 12.43 -5.63
N ARG A 376 12.78 12.15 -6.23
CA ARG A 376 12.53 12.36 -7.67
C ARG A 376 12.77 13.83 -8.03
N PRO A 377 13.26 14.15 -9.24
CA PRO A 377 13.31 15.53 -9.71
C PRO A 377 11.89 16.09 -9.69
N THR A 378 11.68 17.21 -9.00
CA THR A 378 10.43 17.97 -9.11
C THR A 378 10.28 18.41 -10.56
N GLU A 379 9.15 18.12 -11.21
CA GLU A 379 8.76 18.82 -12.42
C GLU A 379 8.69 20.32 -12.08
N SER A 380 9.76 21.06 -12.38
CA SER A 380 9.64 22.50 -12.53
C SER A 380 8.57 22.72 -13.60
N GLY A 381 7.60 23.61 -13.31
CA GLY A 381 6.49 23.94 -14.19
C GLY A 381 6.89 24.34 -15.62
N PRO A 382 5.91 24.72 -16.46
CA PRO A 382 6.11 24.82 -17.91
C PRO A 382 7.34 25.68 -18.25
N PRO A 383 8.10 25.31 -19.29
CA PRO A 383 9.39 25.92 -19.58
C PRO A 383 9.20 27.41 -19.88
N GLY A 384 9.54 28.25 -18.90
CA GLY A 384 9.76 29.66 -19.12
C GLY A 384 10.94 29.83 -20.07
N GLY A 385 10.74 30.61 -21.13
CA GLY A 385 11.73 30.83 -22.19
C GLY A 385 13.07 31.35 -21.68
N PRO A 386 14.14 31.19 -22.48
CA PRO A 386 15.52 31.34 -22.01
C PRO A 386 15.91 32.81 -21.86
N GLY A 387 16.37 33.18 -20.67
CA GLY A 387 17.27 34.31 -20.46
C GLY A 387 18.70 33.78 -20.30
N GLY A 388 19.54 33.93 -21.32
CA GLY A 388 21.01 33.74 -21.22
C GLY A 388 21.65 34.82 -20.35
N PRO A 389 22.90 34.62 -19.88
CA PRO A 389 24.11 34.64 -20.73
C PRO A 389 25.03 33.43 -20.42
N GLY A 390 26.02 32.98 -21.19
CA GLY A 390 26.87 33.56 -22.21
C GLY A 390 28.28 32.96 -22.02
N GLY A 391 28.80 32.23 -23.02
CA GLY A 391 30.24 32.04 -23.26
C GLY A 391 30.94 30.81 -22.66
N SER A 392 31.19 29.78 -23.48
CA SER A 392 32.50 29.55 -24.15
C SER A 392 32.60 28.09 -24.65
N GLU A 393 32.76 27.97 -25.97
CA GLU A 393 32.90 26.71 -26.71
C GLU A 393 34.36 26.21 -26.71
N GLY A 394 34.52 24.88 -26.72
CA GLY A 394 35.73 24.18 -27.12
C GLY A 394 35.34 22.92 -27.93
N PRO A 395 35.92 22.67 -29.12
CA PRO A 395 35.40 21.67 -30.04
C PRO A 395 36.10 20.29 -29.91
N ASN A 396 35.40 19.27 -30.42
CA ASN A 396 35.86 17.93 -30.84
C ASN A 396 35.57 16.74 -29.89
N GLY A 397 34.47 16.05 -30.20
CA GLY A 397 34.19 14.65 -29.84
C GLY A 397 32.99 14.13 -30.66
N PRO A 398 33.06 12.93 -31.30
CA PRO A 398 32.11 12.53 -32.33
C PRO A 398 30.76 12.07 -31.77
N ARG A 399 29.67 12.53 -32.41
CA ARG A 399 28.28 12.14 -32.16
C ARG A 399 28.03 10.67 -32.54
N PRO A 400 27.32 9.86 -31.73
CA PRO A 400 26.80 8.57 -32.15
C PRO A 400 25.49 8.72 -32.97
N PRO A 401 25.13 7.73 -33.81
CA PRO A 401 24.10 7.88 -34.83
C PRO A 401 22.69 7.78 -34.24
N THR A 402 21.83 8.72 -34.65
CA THR A 402 20.39 8.73 -34.37
C THR A 402 19.68 7.71 -35.26
N GLY A 403 19.47 6.50 -34.75
CA GLY A 403 18.49 5.56 -35.31
C GLY A 403 17.08 5.95 -34.87
N ARG A 404 16.29 6.53 -35.78
CA ARG A 404 14.84 6.74 -35.61
C ARG A 404 14.14 5.39 -35.45
N SER A 405 13.70 5.05 -34.24
CA SER A 405 12.59 4.10 -34.07
C SER A 405 11.29 4.88 -34.22
N ASN A 406 10.53 4.57 -35.27
CA ASN A 406 9.16 5.03 -35.45
C ASN A 406 8.27 4.36 -34.39
N ILE A 407 8.26 4.90 -33.17
CA ILE A 407 7.17 4.66 -32.23
C ILE A 407 5.98 5.44 -32.80
N LYS A 408 5.03 4.75 -33.42
CA LYS A 408 3.70 5.30 -33.66
C LYS A 408 3.11 5.65 -32.29
N ARG A 409 3.21 6.92 -31.90
CA ARG A 409 2.35 7.51 -30.87
C ARG A 409 0.90 7.20 -31.28
N LEU A 410 0.26 6.26 -30.59
CA LEU A 410 -1.19 6.15 -30.63
C LEU A 410 -1.71 7.48 -30.08
N GLY A 411 -2.20 8.33 -30.98
CA GLY A 411 -2.76 9.62 -30.65
C GLY A 411 -4.02 9.45 -29.81
N ILE A 412 -3.86 9.37 -28.49
CA ILE A 412 -4.93 9.55 -27.53
C ILE A 412 -4.56 10.76 -26.66
N THR A 413 -4.58 11.94 -27.28
CA THR A 413 -4.79 13.18 -26.54
C THR A 413 -6.29 13.31 -26.26
N LYS A 414 -6.81 12.49 -25.35
CA LYS A 414 -8.09 12.80 -24.68
C LYS A 414 -7.75 13.14 -23.24
N LYS A 415 -7.84 14.44 -22.91
CA LYS A 415 -8.03 14.88 -21.53
C LYS A 415 -9.19 14.07 -20.96
N PHE A 416 -8.95 13.32 -19.89
CA PHE A 416 -10.02 12.66 -19.16
C PHE A 416 -10.93 13.74 -18.56
N SER A 417 -12.16 13.81 -19.05
CA SER A 417 -13.23 14.53 -18.36
C SER A 417 -13.69 13.64 -17.21
N THR A 418 -13.49 14.08 -15.97
CA THR A 418 -13.90 13.39 -14.73
C THR A 418 -15.41 13.48 -14.48
N THR A 419 -16.23 13.33 -15.52
CA THR A 419 -17.69 13.43 -15.39
C THR A 419 -18.33 12.24 -16.07
N ILE A 420 -18.97 11.39 -15.28
CA ILE A 420 -19.91 10.39 -15.76
C ILE A 420 -21.03 11.16 -16.48
N ASN A 421 -21.13 11.00 -17.80
CA ASN A 421 -22.25 11.56 -18.56
C ASN A 421 -23.52 10.77 -18.22
N ASP A 422 -24.40 11.40 -17.44
CA ASP A 422 -25.76 10.94 -17.20
C ASP A 422 -26.58 11.14 -18.48
N SER A 423 -26.75 10.07 -19.26
CA SER A 423 -27.59 10.10 -20.46
C SER A 423 -29.03 9.73 -20.11
N SER A 424 -29.80 10.70 -19.62
CA SER A 424 -31.26 10.65 -19.68
C SER A 424 -31.79 11.73 -20.62
N ARG A 425 -32.26 11.29 -21.79
CA ARG A 425 -32.97 12.10 -22.77
C ARG A 425 -34.30 12.57 -22.16
N ASN A 426 -34.56 13.88 -22.19
CA ASN A 426 -35.91 14.35 -22.51
C ASN A 426 -35.87 15.66 -23.30
N LYS A 427 -36.52 15.64 -24.47
CA LYS A 427 -36.71 16.79 -25.36
C LYS A 427 -37.75 17.73 -24.77
N THR A 428 -37.51 19.05 -24.83
CA THR A 428 -38.46 20.07 -25.29
C THR A 428 -37.78 21.44 -25.39
N SER A 429 -38.39 22.31 -26.18
CA SER A 429 -37.80 23.36 -27.02
C SER A 429 -37.76 24.77 -26.43
N ARG A 430 -36.79 25.56 -26.91
CA ARG A 430 -36.77 27.04 -27.13
C ARG A 430 -36.90 27.99 -25.91
N LYS A 431 -35.85 28.79 -25.67
CA LYS A 431 -35.72 30.20 -26.12
C LYS A 431 -34.33 30.78 -25.77
N ARG A 432 -33.73 31.48 -26.75
CA ARG A 432 -32.55 32.36 -26.62
C ARG A 432 -32.92 33.63 -25.84
N ARG A 433 -32.04 34.08 -24.94
CA ARG A 433 -31.80 35.50 -24.61
C ARG A 433 -30.40 35.67 -23.98
N SER A 434 -29.85 36.86 -24.16
CA SER A 434 -28.43 37.20 -24.18
C SER A 434 -27.87 37.75 -22.86
N THR A 435 -26.52 37.84 -22.82
CA THR A 435 -25.64 38.86 -22.19
C THR A 435 -25.54 39.01 -20.67
N GLY A 436 -24.29 39.00 -20.18
CA GLY A 436 -23.79 39.87 -19.10
C GLY A 436 -22.89 39.18 -18.07
N ASP A 437 -21.58 39.48 -18.12
CA ASP A 437 -20.53 39.67 -17.08
C ASP A 437 -20.57 38.84 -15.77
N TRP A 438 -19.44 38.40 -15.17
CA TRP A 438 -18.51 39.20 -14.35
C TRP A 438 -17.11 38.53 -14.18
N LEU A 439 -16.06 39.26 -14.58
CA LEU A 439 -14.72 39.57 -13.97
C LEU A 439 -14.16 38.61 -12.88
N VAL A 440 -13.03 37.89 -13.05
CA VAL A 440 -11.60 38.29 -13.02
C VAL A 440 -11.21 39.22 -11.86
N TYR A 441 -10.43 38.71 -10.90
CA TYR A 441 -9.80 39.48 -9.81
C TYR A 441 -8.27 39.43 -9.93
N GLU A 442 -7.66 40.62 -9.99
CA GLU A 442 -6.20 40.87 -9.91
C GLU A 442 -5.68 40.90 -8.46
N PRO A 443 -4.36 40.72 -8.23
CA PRO A 443 -3.75 40.78 -6.90
C PRO A 443 -3.38 42.22 -6.50
N PHE A 444 -3.77 42.60 -5.29
CA PHE A 444 -3.48 43.92 -4.71
C PHE A 444 -2.08 43.93 -4.06
N ILE A 445 -1.20 44.79 -4.56
CA ILE A 445 0.05 45.23 -3.91
C ILE A 445 -0.20 46.63 -3.39
N GLU A 446 0.10 46.89 -2.11
CA GLU A 446 0.29 48.25 -1.60
C GLU A 446 1.52 48.31 -0.70
N GLU A 447 2.48 49.15 -1.10
CA GLU A 447 3.52 49.72 -0.26
C GLU A 447 2.89 50.78 0.65
N THR A 448 3.33 50.89 1.91
CA THR A 448 3.64 52.22 2.49
C THR A 448 4.39 52.17 3.83
N GLN A 449 5.45 53.00 3.86
CA GLN A 449 5.90 53.88 4.94
C GLN A 449 6.65 53.29 6.16
N VAL A 450 7.96 53.55 6.10
CA VAL A 450 8.96 53.45 7.17
C VAL A 450 8.75 54.56 8.20
N SER A 451 8.69 54.21 9.49
CA SER A 451 9.02 55.13 10.59
C SER A 451 10.02 54.48 11.55
N LYS A 452 11.06 55.25 11.91
CA LYS A 452 12.12 54.88 12.85
C LYS A 452 11.71 55.22 14.29
N ILE A 453 12.46 54.62 15.24
CA ILE A 453 12.60 54.88 16.71
C ILE A 453 11.96 53.74 17.55
N GLY A 454 12.64 53.07 18.48
CA GLY A 454 13.97 53.24 19.04
C GLY A 454 14.46 51.99 19.79
N ARG A 455 15.76 51.96 20.09
CA ARG A 455 16.46 50.89 20.81
C ARG A 455 16.00 50.82 22.27
N THR A 456 15.52 49.67 22.70
CA THR A 456 15.55 49.25 24.11
C THR A 456 16.22 47.88 24.23
N LYS A 457 17.40 47.87 24.87
CA LYS A 457 18.04 46.66 25.40
C LYS A 457 17.15 46.11 26.51
N ARG A 458 16.86 44.80 26.52
CA ARG A 458 16.81 44.00 27.77
C ARG A 458 16.77 42.48 27.52
N SER A 459 17.78 41.84 28.13
CA SER A 459 17.73 40.54 28.81
C SER A 459 17.38 39.28 28.01
N MET A 460 18.43 38.55 27.62
CA MET A 460 18.38 37.12 27.34
C MET A 460 17.88 36.34 28.57
N SER A 461 16.71 35.73 28.45
CA SER A 461 16.37 34.51 29.19
C SER A 461 15.97 33.46 28.16
N SER A 462 16.94 32.63 27.79
CA SER A 462 16.75 31.52 26.85
C SER A 462 16.02 30.37 27.56
N LYS A 463 14.70 30.44 27.67
CA LYS A 463 13.90 29.22 27.85
C LYS A 463 13.65 28.65 26.46
N ARG A 464 14.35 27.55 26.16
CA ARG A 464 14.16 26.73 24.94
C ARG A 464 12.71 26.26 24.88
N TYR A 465 11.87 27.00 24.16
CA TYR A 465 10.67 26.44 23.59
C TYR A 465 11.13 25.46 22.50
N ASN A 466 10.90 24.16 22.71
CA ASN A 466 10.94 23.17 21.65
C ASN A 466 9.77 23.46 20.70
N GLN A 467 9.94 24.49 19.87
CA GLN A 467 9.12 24.67 18.69
C GLN A 467 9.51 23.54 17.74
N LYS A 468 8.80 22.40 17.84
CA LYS A 468 8.80 21.40 16.77
C LYS A 468 8.50 22.20 15.50
N LYS A 469 9.50 22.30 14.62
CA LYS A 469 9.35 22.89 13.29
C LYS A 469 8.08 22.32 12.66
N GLN A 470 7.02 23.11 12.60
CA GLN A 470 5.90 22.90 11.69
C GLN A 470 6.46 23.15 10.30
N THR A 471 6.98 22.10 9.68
CA THR A 471 7.25 22.05 8.25
C THR A 471 5.93 21.78 7.56
N SER A 472 5.59 22.55 6.54
CA SER A 472 4.44 22.31 5.66
C SER A 472 4.55 20.92 5.03
N HIS A 473 3.84 19.96 5.61
CA HIS A 473 3.73 18.60 5.11
C HIS A 473 2.78 18.63 3.91
N ILE A 474 3.19 18.10 2.75
CA ILE A 474 2.21 17.46 1.85
C ILE A 474 1.76 16.25 2.64
N THR A 475 0.53 16.29 3.13
CA THR A 475 0.05 15.34 4.13
C THR A 475 -0.49 14.10 3.41
N ASP A 476 -0.77 13.03 4.15
CA ASP A 476 -1.61 11.92 3.64
C ASP A 476 -2.87 12.49 2.93
N MET A 477 -3.37 13.65 3.37
CA MET A 477 -4.50 14.38 2.79
C MET A 477 -4.46 14.60 1.28
N ASP A 478 -3.28 14.75 0.67
CA ASP A 478 -3.18 15.12 -0.75
C ASP A 478 -3.31 13.92 -1.71
N SER A 479 -3.23 12.68 -1.20
CA SER A 479 -3.40 11.47 -2.00
C SER A 479 -4.85 10.99 -2.03
N SER A 480 -5.40 10.80 -3.23
CA SER A 480 -6.68 10.12 -3.48
C SER A 480 -6.54 8.59 -3.42
N MET A 481 -7.65 7.86 -3.25
CA MET A 481 -7.67 6.40 -3.42
C MET A 481 -8.10 6.01 -4.83
N GLN A 482 -7.37 5.07 -5.43
CA GLN A 482 -7.76 4.41 -6.65
C GLN A 482 -8.14 2.95 -6.38
N ASN A 483 -9.26 2.52 -6.96
CA ASN A 483 -9.74 1.15 -6.93
C ASN A 483 -9.94 0.65 -8.37
N SER A 484 -9.51 -0.58 -8.63
CA SER A 484 -9.64 -1.25 -9.93
C SER A 484 -11.05 -1.80 -10.19
N PHE A 485 -11.91 -1.76 -9.17
CA PHE A 485 -13.25 -2.36 -9.18
C PHE A 485 -13.24 -3.82 -9.65
N LEU A 486 -12.16 -4.54 -9.31
CA LEU A 486 -11.99 -5.94 -9.65
C LEU A 486 -12.89 -6.83 -8.77
N LEU A 487 -13.86 -7.48 -9.40
CA LEU A 487 -14.79 -8.39 -8.72
C LEU A 487 -14.84 -9.75 -9.43
N ASP A 488 -14.46 -10.81 -8.72
CA ASP A 488 -14.40 -12.20 -9.20
C ASP A 488 -13.53 -12.36 -10.45
N GLY A 489 -12.47 -11.55 -10.55
CA GLY A 489 -11.57 -11.54 -11.70
C GLY A 489 -12.03 -10.63 -12.84
N GLU A 490 -13.13 -9.89 -12.71
CA GLU A 490 -13.63 -8.97 -13.75
C GLU A 490 -13.57 -7.50 -13.28
N PRO A 491 -12.82 -6.61 -13.96
CA PRO A 491 -12.76 -5.19 -13.61
C PRO A 491 -13.95 -4.42 -14.21
N ASP A 492 -15.02 -4.27 -13.43
CA ASP A 492 -16.22 -3.51 -13.83
C ASP A 492 -16.94 -2.91 -12.63
N ILE A 493 -16.99 -1.57 -12.57
CA ILE A 493 -17.68 -0.81 -11.53
C ILE A 493 -19.17 -1.17 -11.41
N LYS A 494 -19.85 -1.57 -12.50
CA LYS A 494 -21.28 -1.93 -12.47
C LYS A 494 -21.57 -3.20 -11.66
N ARG A 495 -20.54 -3.99 -11.38
CA ARG A 495 -20.62 -5.17 -10.51
C ARG A 495 -20.64 -4.80 -9.02
N TRP A 496 -20.47 -3.52 -8.70
CA TRP A 496 -20.48 -2.98 -7.36
C TRP A 496 -21.70 -2.08 -7.12
N VAL A 497 -22.06 -1.92 -5.85
CA VAL A 497 -23.02 -0.91 -5.36
C VAL A 497 -22.42 -0.21 -4.15
N PHE A 498 -22.83 1.03 -3.89
CA PHE A 498 -22.27 1.85 -2.82
C PHE A 498 -23.20 1.89 -1.61
N ILE A 499 -22.62 1.72 -0.42
CA ILE A 499 -23.30 1.84 0.87
C ILE A 499 -22.75 3.02 1.67
N PRO A 500 -23.58 3.72 2.45
CA PRO A 500 -23.12 4.75 3.36
C PRO A 500 -22.68 4.12 4.69
N VAL A 501 -21.50 4.52 5.17
CA VAL A 501 -20.94 4.10 6.46
C VAL A 501 -20.67 5.33 7.31
N LYS A 502 -21.29 5.42 8.49
CA LYS A 502 -21.07 6.53 9.42
C LYS A 502 -19.75 6.33 10.15
N ILE A 503 -18.95 7.39 10.27
CA ILE A 503 -17.72 7.41 11.04
C ILE A 503 -17.90 8.40 12.18
N VAL A 504 -17.68 7.93 13.41
CA VAL A 504 -17.61 8.74 14.62
C VAL A 504 -16.18 8.66 15.14
N HIS A 505 -15.46 9.77 15.03
CA HIS A 505 -14.05 9.86 15.37
C HIS A 505 -13.86 10.63 16.66
N ARG A 506 -13.27 10.00 17.67
CA ARG A 506 -12.80 10.69 18.89
C ARG A 506 -11.36 11.10 18.70
N ARG A 507 -11.11 12.38 18.94
CA ARG A 507 -9.78 12.97 18.84
C ARG A 507 -8.77 12.28 19.75
N PRO A 508 -7.53 12.05 19.28
CA PRO A 508 -6.42 11.66 20.13
C PRO A 508 -5.99 12.75 21.15
N SER A 509 -5.73 12.35 22.40
CA SER A 509 -5.17 13.21 23.47
C SER A 509 -3.85 13.93 23.08
N GLY A 510 -3.51 15.03 23.74
CA GLY A 510 -2.19 15.67 23.57
C GLY A 510 -1.87 16.30 22.20
N LEU A 511 -2.83 16.36 21.27
CA LEU A 511 -2.70 17.15 20.04
C LEU A 511 -2.82 18.65 20.35
N LEU A 512 -2.05 19.49 19.66
CA LEU A 512 -2.15 20.96 19.72
C LEU A 512 -2.07 21.50 18.29
N PHE A 513 -2.88 22.50 17.98
CA PHE A 513 -2.99 23.12 16.65
C PHE A 513 -2.45 24.55 16.61
N GLY A 514 -1.94 25.04 17.75
CA GLY A 514 -1.25 26.33 17.84
C GLY A 514 -2.17 27.54 17.91
N THR A 515 -3.46 27.34 18.19
CA THR A 515 -4.42 28.44 18.26
C THR A 515 -4.37 29.08 19.65
N LYS A 516 -3.71 30.22 19.77
CA LYS A 516 -3.44 30.88 21.04
C LYS A 516 -4.71 31.44 21.69
N VAL A 517 -4.89 31.22 22.99
CA VAL A 517 -5.98 31.81 23.77
C VAL A 517 -5.57 33.18 24.31
N ILE A 518 -6.45 34.18 24.20
CA ILE A 518 -6.25 35.51 24.79
C ILE A 518 -7.16 35.64 26.01
N ARG A 519 -6.58 35.89 27.19
CA ARG A 519 -7.32 36.26 28.42
C ARG A 519 -6.76 37.55 28.99
N ASN A 520 -7.64 38.48 29.36
CA ASN A 520 -7.25 39.77 29.92
C ASN A 520 -6.20 40.50 29.06
N LYS A 521 -6.40 40.52 27.73
CA LYS A 521 -5.49 41.11 26.72
C LYS A 521 -4.10 40.45 26.62
N ASN A 522 -3.83 39.37 27.36
CA ASN A 522 -2.57 38.63 27.32
C ASN A 522 -2.77 37.29 26.61
N ILE A 523 -1.78 36.91 25.81
CA ILE A 523 -1.66 35.55 25.29
C ILE A 523 -1.41 34.63 26.48
N VAL A 524 -2.25 33.61 26.63
CA VAL A 524 -2.04 32.55 27.62
C VAL A 524 -1.16 31.49 26.98
N ASP A 525 0.09 31.41 27.43
CA ASP A 525 1.03 30.41 26.95
C ASP A 525 0.62 28.98 27.37
N GLY A 526 0.79 28.02 26.47
CA GLY A 526 0.50 26.60 26.74
C GLY A 526 -0.97 26.19 26.66
N VAL A 527 -1.87 27.11 26.28
CA VAL A 527 -3.30 26.83 26.09
C VAL A 527 -3.68 27.01 24.61
N ASP A 528 -4.34 26.00 24.06
CA ASP A 528 -4.89 26.01 22.71
C ASP A 528 -6.42 26.18 22.78
N VAL A 529 -7.07 26.93 21.88
CA VAL A 529 -8.55 27.01 21.85
C VAL A 529 -9.21 25.64 21.67
N TYR A 530 -8.49 24.71 21.04
CA TYR A 530 -8.88 23.32 20.89
C TYR A 530 -8.31 22.43 22.00
N SER A 531 -7.57 22.95 22.98
CA SER A 531 -7.18 22.18 24.17
C SER A 531 -8.40 21.97 25.07
N TYR A 532 -8.71 20.71 25.34
CA TYR A 532 -10.05 20.28 25.76
C TYR A 532 -10.08 19.61 27.14
N ASN A 533 -9.07 19.85 27.99
CA ASN A 533 -8.87 19.13 29.26
C ASN A 533 -10.07 19.13 30.25
N ASN A 534 -11.13 19.91 30.03
CA ASN A 534 -12.23 20.10 31.01
C ASN A 534 -13.60 19.52 30.63
N TYR A 535 -13.81 18.92 29.47
CA TYR A 535 -15.17 18.62 28.97
C TYR A 535 -15.46 17.13 28.66
N MET A 536 -14.46 16.25 28.71
CA MET A 536 -14.65 14.79 28.80
C MET A 536 -13.73 14.32 29.92
N ASN A 537 -14.22 13.46 30.82
CA ASN A 537 -13.40 12.81 31.84
C ASN A 537 -12.40 11.86 31.14
N TYR A 538 -11.31 12.41 30.59
CA TYR A 538 -10.18 11.61 30.12
C TYR A 538 -9.51 11.01 31.35
N THR A 539 -9.53 9.69 31.48
CA THR A 539 -8.58 9.03 32.36
C THR A 539 -7.23 9.03 31.65
N ASP A 540 -6.16 9.38 32.38
CA ASP A 540 -4.78 9.46 31.86
C ASP A 540 -4.22 8.12 31.32
N GLU A 541 -5.03 7.05 31.31
CA GLU A 541 -4.69 5.69 30.89
C GLU A 541 -4.99 5.38 29.41
N GLU A 542 -5.69 6.25 28.68
CA GLU A 542 -5.95 6.08 27.24
C GLU A 542 -4.69 6.37 26.40
N GLN A 543 -3.69 5.49 26.49
CA GLN A 543 -2.45 5.62 25.75
C GLN A 543 -2.69 5.48 24.25
N GLN A 544 -2.36 6.54 23.50
CA GLN A 544 -2.23 6.44 22.06
C GLN A 544 -1.23 5.36 21.70
N ALA A 545 -1.61 4.54 20.75
CA ALA A 545 -0.75 3.52 20.21
C ALA A 545 0.51 4.17 19.58
N ALA A 546 1.68 3.64 19.93
CA ALA A 546 2.96 4.24 19.60
C ALA A 546 3.43 3.84 18.20
N TYR A 547 2.82 4.41 17.16
CA TYR A 547 3.19 4.12 15.78
C TYR A 547 4.19 5.13 15.22
N SER A 548 5.19 4.64 14.48
CA SER A 548 6.32 5.47 14.02
C SER A 548 5.98 6.49 12.94
N HIS A 549 4.75 6.47 12.40
CA HIS A 549 4.29 7.29 11.27
C HIS A 549 2.86 7.81 11.43
N SER A 550 2.47 8.19 12.65
CA SER A 550 1.28 9.06 12.76
C SER A 550 1.64 10.43 12.19
N PHE A 551 1.09 10.75 11.02
CA PHE A 551 1.18 12.07 10.42
C PHE A 551 -0.13 12.80 10.66
N THR A 552 -0.13 13.72 11.62
CA THR A 552 -1.22 14.69 11.74
C THR A 552 -1.03 15.78 10.72
N SER A 553 -2.10 16.15 10.02
CA SER A 553 -2.04 17.40 9.27
C SER A 553 -1.93 18.57 10.24
N GLY A 554 -1.10 19.56 9.91
CA GLY A 554 -1.01 20.78 10.70
C GLY A 554 -2.34 21.55 10.77
N SER A 555 -3.27 21.29 9.85
CA SER A 555 -4.61 21.87 9.81
C SER A 555 -5.61 21.19 10.76
N GLY A 556 -5.30 19.98 11.23
CA GLY A 556 -6.20 19.15 12.05
C GLY A 556 -7.22 18.34 11.27
N ALA A 557 -7.10 18.27 9.93
CA ALA A 557 -7.82 17.29 9.13
C ALA A 557 -7.10 15.92 9.18
N ASP A 558 -7.84 14.85 9.45
CA ASP A 558 -7.33 13.48 9.39
C ASP A 558 -8.21 12.61 8.50
N LYS A 559 -7.69 11.44 8.12
CA LYS A 559 -8.43 10.43 7.35
C LYS A 559 -8.86 9.27 8.24
N VAL A 560 -10.05 8.77 7.98
CA VAL A 560 -10.50 7.44 8.42
C VAL A 560 -10.77 6.61 7.19
N TYR A 561 -9.97 5.56 7.01
CA TYR A 561 -10.08 4.58 5.96
C TYR A 561 -11.19 3.57 6.29
N VAL A 562 -11.97 3.20 5.28
CA VAL A 562 -12.98 2.16 5.35
C VAL A 562 -12.66 1.13 4.26
N GLN A 563 -12.38 -0.09 4.69
CA GLN A 563 -11.99 -1.20 3.82
C GLN A 563 -13.10 -2.24 3.78
N VAL A 564 -13.38 -2.74 2.57
CA VAL A 564 -14.33 -3.81 2.28
C VAL A 564 -13.55 -4.99 1.70
N ASP A 565 -13.69 -6.15 2.33
CA ASP A 565 -13.12 -7.41 1.87
C ASP A 565 -14.24 -8.42 1.59
N GLY A 566 -14.27 -8.96 0.37
CA GLY A 566 -15.25 -9.95 -0.06
C GLY A 566 -15.09 -11.28 0.67
N MET A 567 -16.15 -11.71 1.35
CA MET A 567 -16.20 -12.99 2.08
C MET A 567 -16.85 -14.08 1.22
N SER A 568 -17.86 -13.73 0.40
CA SER A 568 -18.49 -14.65 -0.57
C SER A 568 -18.00 -14.45 -2.02
N TYR A 569 -16.98 -13.62 -2.23
CA TYR A 569 -16.46 -13.25 -3.54
C TYR A 569 -15.00 -12.80 -3.46
N ASN A 570 -14.32 -12.74 -4.60
CA ASN A 570 -12.98 -12.18 -4.70
C ASN A 570 -13.06 -10.71 -5.10
N GLY A 571 -12.92 -9.81 -4.14
CA GLY A 571 -12.94 -8.38 -4.39
C GLY A 571 -12.54 -7.61 -3.14
N LYS A 572 -11.84 -6.50 -3.36
CA LYS A 572 -11.41 -5.58 -2.30
C LYS A 572 -11.70 -4.16 -2.73
N TYR A 573 -12.23 -3.36 -1.81
CA TYR A 573 -12.45 -1.94 -2.02
C TYR A 573 -11.98 -1.17 -0.79
N ILE A 574 -11.39 0.00 -1.00
CA ILE A 574 -10.99 0.88 0.09
C ILE A 574 -11.24 2.33 -0.30
N ASP A 575 -11.76 3.10 0.66
CA ASP A 575 -11.94 4.53 0.54
C ASP A 575 -11.67 5.19 1.90
N TYR A 576 -11.75 6.51 1.98
CA TYR A 576 -11.63 7.23 3.23
C TYR A 576 -12.66 8.35 3.35
N THR A 577 -12.83 8.83 4.58
CA THR A 577 -13.52 10.08 4.86
C THR A 577 -12.62 10.99 5.68
N LEU A 578 -12.87 12.30 5.57
CA LEU A 578 -12.15 13.30 6.35
C LEU A 578 -12.84 13.53 7.69
N VAL A 579 -12.04 13.70 8.74
CA VAL A 579 -12.52 14.01 10.10
C VAL A 579 -11.76 15.22 10.65
N ASP A 580 -12.42 16.01 11.49
CA ASP A 580 -11.82 17.18 12.13
C ASP A 580 -11.29 16.80 13.52
N SER A 581 -9.98 16.60 13.62
CA SER A 581 -9.27 16.29 14.87
C SER A 581 -9.05 17.50 15.76
N ARG A 582 -9.49 18.69 15.37
CA ARG A 582 -9.57 19.85 16.28
C ARG A 582 -10.74 19.69 17.23
N LEU A 583 -11.82 19.06 16.76
CA LEU A 583 -13.02 18.80 17.56
C LEU A 583 -12.83 17.56 18.45
N PRO A 584 -13.43 17.51 19.64
CA PRO A 584 -13.35 16.34 20.53
C PRO A 584 -13.96 15.08 19.90
N VAL A 585 -15.07 15.28 19.18
CA VAL A 585 -15.77 14.27 18.40
C VAL A 585 -16.10 14.88 17.05
N SER A 586 -15.80 14.16 15.98
CA SER A 586 -16.15 14.51 14.60
C SER A 586 -16.97 13.38 13.99
N GLU A 587 -18.02 13.72 13.25
CA GLU A 587 -18.81 12.74 12.50
C GLU A 587 -18.67 12.97 11.00
N SER A 588 -18.54 11.89 10.24
CA SER A 588 -18.53 11.93 8.77
C SER A 588 -19.18 10.67 8.18
N VAL A 589 -19.30 10.62 6.86
CA VAL A 589 -19.80 9.45 6.12
C VAL A 589 -18.78 9.08 5.05
N ALA A 590 -18.47 7.79 4.95
CA ALA A 590 -17.77 7.19 3.83
C ALA A 590 -18.76 6.46 2.92
N PHE A 591 -18.55 6.48 1.62
CA PHE A 591 -19.33 5.72 0.66
C PHE A 591 -18.47 4.60 0.10
N VAL A 592 -18.70 3.37 0.55
CA VAL A 592 -17.88 2.23 0.16
C VAL A 592 -18.61 1.27 -0.76
N ALA A 593 -17.87 0.70 -1.70
CA ALA A 593 -18.41 -0.24 -2.66
C ALA A 593 -18.42 -1.67 -2.10
N VAL A 594 -19.53 -2.38 -2.29
CA VAL A 594 -19.71 -3.81 -1.99
C VAL A 594 -20.28 -4.50 -3.23
N LYS A 595 -20.14 -5.83 -3.33
CA LYS A 595 -20.67 -6.58 -4.48
C LYS A 595 -22.16 -6.32 -4.70
N ASN A 596 -22.56 -6.10 -5.95
CA ASN A 596 -23.95 -5.93 -6.31
C ASN A 596 -24.74 -7.24 -6.02
N PRO A 597 -25.76 -7.21 -5.14
CA PRO A 597 -26.48 -8.41 -4.73
C PRO A 597 -27.29 -9.06 -5.86
N LYS A 598 -27.48 -8.36 -6.99
CA LYS A 598 -28.09 -8.91 -8.22
C LYS A 598 -27.25 -10.02 -8.87
N LEU A 599 -25.95 -10.08 -8.57
CA LEU A 599 -25.05 -11.05 -9.20
C LEU A 599 -25.08 -12.40 -8.49
N ASN A 600 -24.90 -12.40 -7.17
CA ASN A 600 -24.98 -13.54 -6.25
C ASN A 600 -24.84 -13.04 -4.80
N SER A 601 -24.63 -13.95 -3.84
CA SER A 601 -24.25 -13.66 -2.45
C SER A 601 -23.23 -12.53 -2.32
N SER A 602 -23.57 -11.53 -1.51
CA SER A 602 -22.78 -10.33 -1.24
C SER A 602 -22.47 -10.22 0.25
N ILE A 603 -21.70 -11.18 0.75
CA ILE A 603 -21.19 -11.18 2.12
C ILE A 603 -19.82 -10.50 2.09
N SER A 604 -19.68 -9.43 2.88
CA SER A 604 -18.46 -8.63 2.95
C SER A 604 -18.10 -8.37 4.40
N TYR A 605 -16.81 -8.40 4.72
CA TYR A 605 -16.30 -7.88 5.96
C TYR A 605 -15.88 -6.44 5.75
N ILE A 606 -16.38 -5.55 6.60
CA ILE A 606 -16.06 -4.13 6.55
C ILE A 606 -15.32 -3.76 7.83
N SER A 607 -14.22 -3.05 7.65
CA SER A 607 -13.37 -2.57 8.74
C SER A 607 -13.03 -1.10 8.51
N ALA A 608 -12.67 -0.39 9.59
CA ALA A 608 -12.20 0.98 9.49
C ALA A 608 -11.02 1.24 10.42
N TYR A 609 -10.14 2.14 10.01
CA TYR A 609 -8.97 2.57 10.77
C TYR A 609 -8.61 4.00 10.40
N ASP A 610 -8.01 4.75 11.32
CA ASP A 610 -7.61 6.12 11.06
C ASP A 610 -6.15 6.23 10.55
N SER A 611 -5.78 7.43 10.10
CA SER A 611 -4.41 7.78 9.69
C SER A 611 -3.37 7.60 10.80
N HIS A 612 -3.81 7.45 12.04
CA HIS A 612 -2.97 7.16 13.18
C HIS A 612 -2.82 5.66 13.42
N GLY A 613 -3.37 4.78 12.58
CA GLY A 613 -3.30 3.34 12.75
C GLY A 613 -4.14 2.80 13.90
N ARG A 614 -5.08 3.59 14.46
CA ARG A 614 -6.09 3.10 15.40
C ARG A 614 -7.19 2.40 14.62
N ILE A 615 -7.65 1.29 15.18
CA ILE A 615 -8.75 0.53 14.61
C ILE A 615 -10.09 1.02 15.16
N CYS A 616 -11.09 1.12 14.30
CA CYS A 616 -12.43 1.57 14.67
C CYS A 616 -13.37 0.38 14.87
N ARG A 617 -14.31 0.53 15.80
CA ARG A 617 -15.23 -0.53 16.24
C ARG A 617 -16.53 -0.50 15.44
N PRO A 618 -16.97 -1.61 14.84
CA PRO A 618 -18.21 -1.66 14.07
C PRO A 618 -19.46 -1.73 14.96
N TYR A 619 -20.46 -0.94 14.60
CA TYR A 619 -21.80 -0.96 15.18
C TYR A 619 -22.84 -1.01 14.07
N CYS A 620 -23.81 -1.91 14.22
CA CYS A 620 -24.84 -2.15 13.23
C CYS A 620 -26.21 -1.71 13.77
N HIS A 621 -27.03 -1.16 12.88
CA HIS A 621 -28.37 -0.68 13.20
C HIS A 621 -29.36 -1.86 13.30
N SER A 622 -30.07 -1.97 14.42
CA SER A 622 -31.10 -3.00 14.63
C SER A 622 -32.46 -2.50 14.13
N TYR A 623 -32.87 -2.88 12.92
CA TYR A 623 -34.22 -2.59 12.42
C TYR A 623 -35.25 -3.51 13.10
N GLY A 624 -36.30 -2.94 13.71
CA GLY A 624 -37.40 -3.71 14.32
C GLY A 624 -37.43 -3.79 15.84
N SER A 625 -36.41 -3.26 16.55
CA SER A 625 -36.50 -3.04 18.00
C SER A 625 -37.12 -1.66 18.30
N TYR A 626 -37.92 -1.55 19.37
CA TYR A 626 -38.52 -0.28 19.82
C TYR A 626 -37.51 0.86 20.04
N SER A 627 -36.21 0.54 20.14
CA SER A 627 -35.12 1.50 20.11
C SER A 627 -34.40 1.50 18.75
N ASN A 628 -34.33 2.68 18.13
CA ASN A 628 -33.59 2.94 16.90
C ASN A 628 -32.08 3.06 17.21
N GLN A 629 -31.49 1.98 17.74
CA GLN A 629 -30.18 1.97 18.36
C GLN A 629 -29.17 1.13 17.57
N TYR A 630 -27.94 1.66 17.51
CA TYR A 630 -26.75 0.96 17.04
C TYR A 630 -26.24 0.03 18.14
N LYS A 631 -25.91 -1.22 17.78
CA LYS A 631 -25.32 -2.21 18.68
C LYS A 631 -24.00 -2.71 18.11
N LYS A 632 -23.07 -3.12 18.98
CA LYS A 632 -21.81 -3.74 18.56
C LYS A 632 -22.10 -4.91 17.63
N CYS A 633 -21.35 -5.01 16.54
CA CYS A 633 -21.49 -6.10 15.57
C CYS A 633 -20.15 -6.67 15.13
N SER A 634 -20.18 -7.72 14.32
CA SER A 634 -18.98 -8.35 13.74
C SER A 634 -18.30 -7.48 12.66
N GLY A 635 -19.04 -6.56 12.03
CA GLY A 635 -18.62 -5.89 10.79
C GLY A 635 -18.75 -6.75 9.53
N VAL A 636 -19.19 -8.01 9.65
CA VAL A 636 -19.57 -8.86 8.52
C VAL A 636 -21.02 -8.56 8.16
N ILE A 637 -21.22 -8.09 6.94
CA ILE A 637 -22.55 -7.74 6.43
C ILE A 637 -22.92 -8.65 5.27
N ASN A 638 -24.20 -8.99 5.19
CA ASN A 638 -24.82 -9.61 4.03
C ASN A 638 -25.76 -8.59 3.36
N LEU A 639 -25.52 -8.33 2.08
CA LEU A 639 -26.34 -7.44 1.28
C LEU A 639 -27.26 -8.25 0.35
N THR A 640 -28.56 -7.95 0.40
CA THR A 640 -29.59 -8.59 -0.44
C THR A 640 -30.40 -7.57 -1.26
N GLU A 641 -31.17 -8.04 -2.24
CA GLU A 641 -32.07 -7.21 -3.03
C GLU A 641 -33.35 -6.77 -2.30
N GLU A 642 -33.63 -7.33 -1.13
CA GLU A 642 -34.84 -7.07 -0.35
C GLU A 642 -34.94 -5.59 0.10
N LYS A 643 -36.15 -5.12 0.40
CA LYS A 643 -36.35 -3.75 0.91
C LYS A 643 -36.16 -3.70 2.44
N PRO A 644 -35.74 -2.56 3.02
CA PRO A 644 -35.31 -1.34 2.34
C PRO A 644 -33.95 -1.52 1.65
N LYS A 645 -33.80 -0.87 0.48
CA LYS A 645 -32.50 -0.78 -0.21
C LYS A 645 -31.71 0.34 0.43
N LEU A 646 -30.63 -0.03 1.11
CA LEU A 646 -29.75 0.88 1.84
C LEU A 646 -28.45 1.15 1.06
N TYR A 647 -28.50 1.02 -0.26
CA TYR A 647 -27.39 1.15 -1.20
C TYR A 647 -27.86 1.83 -2.49
N GLY A 648 -26.92 2.39 -3.25
CA GLY A 648 -27.14 2.94 -4.60
C GLY A 648 -26.20 2.34 -5.63
N GLU A 649 -26.53 2.42 -6.92
CA GLU A 649 -25.66 1.93 -8.00
C GLU A 649 -24.45 2.86 -8.23
N ASP A 650 -24.55 4.11 -7.78
CA ASP A 650 -23.46 5.09 -7.74
C ASP A 650 -23.49 5.93 -6.46
N VAL A 651 -22.44 6.72 -6.26
CA VAL A 651 -22.28 7.62 -5.09
C VAL A 651 -23.40 8.66 -5.01
N GLY A 652 -23.93 9.12 -6.15
CA GLY A 652 -25.02 10.10 -6.19
C GLY A 652 -26.35 9.54 -5.71
N GLU A 653 -26.69 8.32 -6.11
CA GLU A 653 -27.88 7.61 -5.66
C GLU A 653 -27.85 7.35 -4.14
N VAL A 654 -26.75 6.82 -3.62
CA VAL A 654 -26.62 6.56 -2.18
C VAL A 654 -26.59 7.86 -1.37
N THR A 655 -26.04 8.95 -1.94
CA THR A 655 -26.10 10.29 -1.30
C THR A 655 -27.54 10.78 -1.18
N ARG A 656 -28.39 10.57 -2.20
CA ARG A 656 -29.82 10.92 -2.14
C ARG A 656 -30.60 10.11 -1.10
N LEU A 657 -30.12 8.92 -0.71
CA LEU A 657 -30.70 8.17 0.42
C LEU A 657 -30.49 8.90 1.75
N LEU A 658 -29.41 9.65 1.90
CA LEU A 658 -29.07 10.38 3.13
C LEU A 658 -29.60 11.81 3.14
N TYR A 659 -29.51 12.50 2.00
CA TYR A 659 -29.81 13.92 1.88
C TYR A 659 -31.06 14.15 1.04
N LYS A 660 -32.06 14.82 1.61
CA LYS A 660 -33.26 15.26 0.89
C LYS A 660 -33.16 16.76 0.60
N SER A 661 -33.30 17.12 -0.67
CA SER A 661 -33.49 18.52 -1.09
C SER A 661 -34.98 18.85 -1.09
N GLY A 662 -35.39 19.88 -0.36
CA GLY A 662 -36.74 20.43 -0.51
C GLY A 662 -36.76 21.51 -1.60
N LYS A 663 -37.87 21.66 -2.34
CA LYS A 663 -38.05 22.82 -3.23
C LYS A 663 -37.98 24.10 -2.38
N GLY A 664 -36.91 24.88 -2.52
CA GLY A 664 -36.68 26.11 -1.76
C GLY A 664 -36.31 25.92 -0.28
N LYS A 665 -36.04 24.68 0.17
CA LYS A 665 -35.57 24.38 1.54
C LYS A 665 -34.18 23.74 1.46
N GLY A 666 -33.28 24.14 2.36
CA GLY A 666 -31.93 23.57 2.44
C GLY A 666 -31.92 22.04 2.60
N PHE A 667 -30.74 21.44 2.48
CA PHE A 667 -30.59 19.99 2.60
C PHE A 667 -30.88 19.52 4.03
N SER A 668 -31.70 18.46 4.16
CA SER A 668 -31.85 17.73 5.42
C SER A 668 -31.21 16.36 5.32
N ARG A 669 -30.42 15.98 6.32
CA ARG A 669 -29.77 14.67 6.43
C ARG A 669 -30.58 13.75 7.33
N SER A 670 -30.72 12.48 6.96
CA SER A 670 -31.37 11.44 7.77
C SER A 670 -30.50 10.19 7.85
N ASP A 671 -29.97 9.90 9.05
CA ASP A 671 -29.13 8.73 9.32
C ASP A 671 -29.91 7.40 9.38
N LYS A 672 -31.24 7.41 9.24
CA LYS A 672 -32.08 6.19 9.25
C LYS A 672 -31.69 5.15 8.19
N ASN A 673 -31.04 5.60 7.11
CA ASN A 673 -30.62 4.75 5.99
C ASN A 673 -29.15 4.31 6.09
N ILE A 674 -28.49 4.56 7.22
CA ILE A 674 -27.14 4.07 7.50
C ILE A 674 -27.28 2.81 8.37
N PHE A 675 -26.79 1.69 7.85
CA PHE A 675 -26.79 0.43 8.60
C PHE A 675 -25.56 0.27 9.49
N LEU A 676 -24.39 0.73 9.02
CA LEU A 676 -23.10 0.50 9.65
C LEU A 676 -22.47 1.82 10.11
N SER A 677 -22.03 1.85 11.36
CA SER A 677 -21.27 2.95 11.95
C SER A 677 -19.98 2.45 12.57
N PHE A 678 -18.88 3.17 12.40
CA PHE A 678 -17.63 2.90 13.09
C PHE A 678 -17.33 3.97 14.13
N TYR A 679 -16.87 3.52 15.30
CA TYR A 679 -16.42 4.37 16.39
C TYR A 679 -14.91 4.22 16.53
N CYS A 680 -14.16 5.27 16.20
CA CYS A 680 -12.70 5.32 16.33
C CYS A 680 -12.34 5.98 17.67
N ASP A 681 -12.28 5.17 18.74
CA ASP A 681 -11.99 5.60 20.12
C ASP A 681 -11.04 4.62 20.85
N PHE A 682 -10.81 4.82 22.16
CA PHE A 682 -9.71 4.20 22.91
C PHE A 682 -10.12 3.07 23.88
N HIS A 683 -11.40 2.72 23.95
CA HIS A 683 -11.93 2.06 25.15
C HIS A 683 -11.96 0.53 25.10
N GLU A 684 -11.91 -0.11 23.93
CA GLU A 684 -12.18 -1.55 23.83
C GLU A 684 -11.50 -2.25 22.64
N ILE A 685 -11.37 -3.58 22.73
CA ILE A 685 -11.02 -4.44 21.61
C ILE A 685 -12.15 -4.37 20.56
N PRO A 686 -11.87 -4.11 19.27
CA PRO A 686 -12.93 -3.86 18.28
C PRO A 686 -13.80 -5.05 17.92
N TRP A 687 -13.34 -6.26 18.20
CA TRP A 687 -13.92 -7.51 17.71
C TRP A 687 -15.00 -8.05 18.66
N GLY A 688 -16.06 -7.26 18.89
CA GLY A 688 -17.03 -7.53 19.96
C GLY A 688 -17.95 -8.76 19.78
N LYS A 689 -17.93 -9.40 18.61
CA LYS A 689 -18.66 -10.64 18.28
C LYS A 689 -17.77 -11.64 17.53
N CYS A 690 -16.62 -11.82 18.12
CA CYS A 690 -15.95 -13.10 18.19
C CYS A 690 -16.61 -13.92 19.32
#